data_AF-A0A8T1ND62-F1
#
_entry.id   AF-A0A8T1ND62-F1
#
_cell.length_a   1.000
_cell.length_b   1.000
_cell.length_c   1.000
_cell.angle_alpha   90.00
_cell.angle_beta   90.00
_cell.angle_gamma   90.00
#
_symmetry.space_group_name_H-M   'P 1'
#
loop_
_entity.id
_entity.type
_entity.pdbx_description
1 polymer ?
#
loop_
_entity_poly.entity_id
_entity_poly.type
_entity_poly.pdbx_seq_one_letter_code
_entity_poly.pdbx_strand_id
1 'polypeptide(L)'
;MVAPFTSLIFLGTSLFTDEKMKFEYHRPMKAIALDPDYVRKTSRRFVAGGLAGHLYYNTKKWFGYRDQVLHSGEGPIHAVKWRTSLIAWANDAGVKVYDTADDQRITFIERPRGSPHPELLVPHLVWQDDTLLVIGWGSSVKIASIRTNQHRATDGAYKHVPMSYLNQVDIVASFQTSHFISGVAPFGDSLVVLAYIPGEEKGEKEFTSTIPSRQGNAQRPEVRIVTWSNDEISTDALPIHGFEHYKAKDYLLAHAPFSGSSYAGGHWTAGDEPLYYVVSPKDVVIAKPRDAEDHIAWLLQHGWHEKALAAVEAGQGRSELLDEVGSRYLDHLIVERKYAEAASLCPKLLQGSASAWERWVFHFAHLRQLPVLVPYIPTENPKLRDTAYEVALVALATNSSFHEGLLSTVKSWPHVIYSALPVIAAIETQLTTSSMTDALKEALAQLYVIDGQYEKALLIYADRMKPEVFDYIEKYNLHHSIREKVLQLMMIDCKHGVLLLIQNKDLITPSDVVSQLLNASNKCDPRYFLHLYLHSLFEVNPNAGKDFHDMQVELYADFDPKMLLPFLRSSQHYTLEKAYEICIGRDLLREQVFILGRMGNSKQALAVIINNLGDIEEAVEFVTMQNDDDLWEELIKQCLHKPEMVGMLLEHTVGSLDPLYIVNMVPNGLEIPRLRDRLVKIITDYRTETSLRHGCNDILKADSVNLLVKYYKEAIHGIYLSSEEDEARAKRNDSMASQAYVRSSNVRTLEVKSKTKGGARCCMCFDPFSIQNVSVIVFFCCHAYHMTCLMDSSYNVSGRKGSGATYPEPVVEYEYETGDVDDGDDDDGSQSDAHRMRCILCTTAAG
;
A
#
# COMPACT_ATOMS: atom_id res chain seq x y z
N MET A 1 -82.64 22.81 -58.05
CA MET A 1 -82.23 21.40 -57.99
C MET A 1 -81.13 21.28 -56.95
N VAL A 2 -81.47 20.81 -55.74
CA VAL A 2 -80.47 20.53 -54.70
C VAL A 2 -79.90 19.15 -55.02
N ALA A 3 -78.61 19.07 -55.35
CA ALA A 3 -77.96 17.78 -55.53
C ALA A 3 -78.12 16.94 -54.25
N PRO A 4 -78.53 15.66 -54.31
CA PRO A 4 -78.58 14.83 -53.13
C PRO A 4 -77.17 14.69 -52.59
N PHE A 5 -76.93 15.15 -51.37
CA PHE A 5 -75.67 14.89 -50.66
C PHE A 5 -75.57 13.39 -50.38
N THR A 6 -74.99 12.63 -51.30
CA THR A 6 -74.62 11.24 -51.07
C THR A 6 -73.35 11.20 -50.23
N SER A 7 -73.34 10.31 -49.24
CA SER A 7 -72.19 10.06 -48.39
C SER A 7 -71.47 8.81 -48.84
N LEU A 8 -70.15 8.90 -48.85
CA LEU A 8 -69.26 7.85 -49.31
C LEU A 8 -68.44 7.35 -48.13
N ILE A 9 -68.54 6.05 -47.87
CA ILE A 9 -67.62 5.36 -46.96
C ILE A 9 -66.61 4.60 -47.81
N PHE A 10 -65.32 4.91 -47.62
CA PHE A 10 -64.21 4.16 -48.19
C PHE A 10 -63.55 3.33 -47.10
N LEU A 11 -63.50 2.00 -47.30
CA LEU A 11 -62.78 1.08 -46.44
C LEU A 11 -61.56 0.55 -47.19
N GLY A 12 -60.37 0.95 -46.75
CA GLY A 12 -59.09 0.41 -47.21
C GLY A 12 -58.62 -0.74 -46.33
N THR A 13 -58.01 -1.78 -46.91
CA THR A 13 -57.45 -2.91 -46.15
C THR A 13 -56.10 -2.60 -45.52
N SER A 14 -55.34 -1.67 -46.10
CA SER A 14 -54.08 -1.13 -45.56
C SER A 14 -53.82 0.27 -46.14
N LEU A 15 -53.08 1.11 -45.41
CA LEU A 15 -52.60 2.41 -45.91
C LEU A 15 -51.64 2.27 -47.11
N PHE A 16 -51.10 1.06 -47.32
CA PHE A 16 -50.10 0.75 -48.35
C PHE A 16 -50.67 -0.09 -49.51
N THR A 17 -51.98 -0.32 -49.55
CA THR A 17 -52.64 -1.13 -50.59
C THR A 17 -53.75 -0.33 -51.28
N ASP A 18 -53.91 -0.50 -52.59
CA ASP A 18 -54.96 0.17 -53.37
C ASP A 18 -56.35 -0.48 -53.26
N GLU A 19 -56.50 -1.55 -52.47
CA GLU A 19 -57.79 -2.20 -52.23
C GLU A 19 -58.72 -1.27 -51.42
N LYS A 20 -59.64 -0.59 -52.11
CA LYS A 20 -60.65 0.30 -51.53
C LYS A 20 -62.06 -0.23 -51.82
N MET A 21 -62.83 -0.45 -50.77
CA MET A 21 -64.27 -0.73 -50.87
C MET A 21 -65.06 0.57 -50.71
N LYS A 22 -66.07 0.78 -51.56
CA LYS A 22 -66.90 1.99 -51.60
C LYS A 22 -68.35 1.65 -51.25
N PHE A 23 -68.93 2.38 -50.30
CA PHE A 23 -70.34 2.27 -49.90
C PHE A 23 -71.02 3.63 -50.02
N GLU A 24 -72.19 3.66 -50.64
CA GLU A 24 -72.96 4.88 -50.93
C GLU A 24 -74.23 4.95 -50.07
N TYR A 25 -74.42 6.05 -49.34
CA TYR A 25 -75.59 6.30 -48.51
C TYR A 25 -76.26 7.64 -48.88
N HIS A 26 -77.59 7.71 -48.79
CA HIS A 26 -78.35 8.91 -49.17
C HIS A 26 -78.30 10.07 -48.17
N ARG A 27 -77.74 9.86 -46.97
CA ARG A 27 -77.62 10.86 -45.90
C ARG A 27 -76.21 10.82 -45.30
N PRO A 28 -75.71 11.95 -44.75
CA PRO A 28 -74.45 12.04 -44.01
C PRO A 28 -74.26 10.94 -42.98
N MET A 29 -73.21 10.13 -43.17
CA MET A 29 -72.74 9.14 -42.20
C MET A 29 -71.83 9.84 -41.19
N LYS A 30 -72.11 9.63 -39.89
CA LYS A 30 -71.40 10.29 -38.77
C LYS A 30 -70.50 9.36 -37.99
N ALA A 31 -70.82 8.06 -37.97
CA ALA A 31 -70.09 7.09 -37.17
C ALA A 31 -69.96 5.75 -37.91
N ILE A 32 -68.81 5.11 -37.75
CA ILE A 32 -68.50 3.80 -38.32
C ILE A 32 -67.66 2.99 -37.34
N ALA A 33 -67.88 1.69 -37.25
CA ALA A 33 -67.02 0.75 -36.54
C ALA A 33 -66.90 -0.56 -37.31
N LEU A 34 -65.68 -1.11 -37.38
CA LEU A 34 -65.41 -2.40 -37.99
C LEU A 34 -65.53 -3.52 -36.95
N ASP A 35 -65.89 -4.72 -37.40
CA ASP A 35 -65.72 -5.94 -36.59
C ASP A 35 -64.24 -6.03 -36.13
N PRO A 36 -63.95 -6.32 -34.84
CA PRO A 36 -62.58 -6.48 -34.37
C PRO A 36 -61.77 -7.49 -35.20
N ASP A 37 -62.44 -8.50 -35.77
CA ASP A 37 -61.84 -9.50 -36.66
C ASP A 37 -62.11 -9.20 -38.15
N TYR A 38 -62.36 -7.95 -38.54
CA TYR A 38 -62.76 -7.56 -39.90
C TYR A 38 -61.87 -8.15 -40.99
N VAL A 39 -60.56 -8.13 -40.78
CA VAL A 39 -59.56 -8.64 -41.73
C VAL A 39 -59.52 -10.17 -41.72
N ARG A 40 -59.75 -10.80 -40.55
CA ARG A 40 -59.66 -12.26 -40.36
C ARG A 40 -60.91 -13.00 -40.82
N LYS A 41 -62.09 -12.39 -40.68
CA LYS A 41 -63.39 -12.99 -41.05
C LYS A 41 -63.75 -12.67 -42.50
N THR A 42 -64.10 -13.69 -43.27
CA THR A 42 -64.58 -13.56 -44.67
C THR A 42 -65.85 -12.70 -44.78
N SER A 43 -66.62 -12.61 -43.70
CA SER A 43 -67.83 -11.80 -43.59
C SER A 43 -67.57 -10.29 -43.57
N ARG A 44 -66.31 -9.82 -43.37
CA ARG A 44 -65.89 -8.40 -43.43
C ARG A 44 -66.96 -7.44 -42.89
N ARG A 45 -67.36 -7.60 -41.64
CA ARG A 45 -68.55 -6.95 -41.09
C ARG A 45 -68.25 -5.56 -40.55
N PHE A 46 -69.12 -4.59 -40.78
CA PHE A 46 -68.99 -3.27 -40.18
C PHE A 46 -70.35 -2.65 -39.90
N VAL A 47 -70.40 -1.73 -38.95
CA VAL A 47 -71.57 -0.90 -38.68
C VAL A 47 -71.32 0.54 -39.07
N ALA A 48 -72.35 1.17 -39.62
CA ALA A 48 -72.30 2.59 -39.95
C ALA A 48 -73.65 3.26 -39.65
N GLY A 49 -73.60 4.46 -39.09
CA GLY A 49 -74.79 5.26 -38.78
C GLY A 49 -74.58 6.74 -39.06
N GLY A 50 -75.68 7.49 -39.16
CA GLY A 50 -75.61 8.91 -39.51
C GLY A 50 -76.91 9.68 -39.30
N LEU A 51 -77.08 10.76 -40.06
CA LEU A 51 -78.23 11.68 -39.96
C LEU A 51 -79.58 11.05 -40.30
N ALA A 52 -79.61 9.90 -41.00
CA ALA A 52 -80.85 9.17 -41.25
C ALA A 52 -81.44 8.51 -39.98
N GLY A 53 -80.66 8.41 -38.90
CA GLY A 53 -81.05 7.67 -37.69
C GLY A 53 -81.11 6.15 -37.87
N HIS A 54 -80.61 5.64 -38.99
CA HIS A 54 -80.42 4.20 -39.21
C HIS A 54 -79.02 3.79 -38.76
N LEU A 55 -78.92 2.67 -38.05
CA LEU A 55 -77.67 1.93 -37.85
C LEU A 55 -77.65 0.72 -38.78
N TYR A 56 -76.83 0.80 -39.82
CA TYR A 56 -76.65 -0.27 -40.80
C TYR A 56 -75.56 -1.23 -40.33
N TYR A 57 -75.89 -2.52 -40.27
CA TYR A 57 -74.98 -3.64 -40.10
C TYR A 57 -74.72 -4.28 -41.45
N ASN A 58 -73.50 -4.10 -41.92
CA ASN A 58 -73.06 -4.53 -43.23
C ASN A 58 -72.31 -5.85 -43.08
N THR A 59 -72.71 -6.85 -43.85
CA THR A 59 -72.03 -8.16 -43.89
C THR A 59 -71.76 -8.56 -45.33
N LYS A 60 -70.53 -8.96 -45.61
CA LYS A 60 -70.14 -9.55 -46.91
C LYS A 60 -70.73 -10.95 -47.04
N LYS A 61 -71.53 -11.15 -48.08
CA LYS A 61 -72.03 -12.45 -48.55
C LYS A 61 -71.46 -12.74 -49.95
N TRP A 62 -71.78 -13.90 -50.49
CA TRP A 62 -71.30 -14.34 -51.81
C TRP A 62 -71.71 -13.41 -52.97
N PHE A 63 -72.88 -12.75 -52.90
CA PHE A 63 -73.35 -11.77 -53.88
C PHE A 63 -72.99 -10.31 -53.54
N GLY A 64 -72.00 -10.09 -52.67
CA GLY A 64 -71.62 -8.75 -52.21
C GLY A 64 -72.13 -8.44 -50.80
N TYR A 65 -72.17 -7.16 -50.46
CA TYR A 65 -72.57 -6.73 -49.12
C TYR A 65 -74.08 -6.69 -48.97
N ARG A 66 -74.56 -7.09 -47.79
CA ARG A 66 -75.95 -6.95 -47.36
C ARG A 66 -76.01 -5.98 -46.19
N ASP A 67 -76.88 -4.98 -46.33
CA ASP A 67 -77.18 -3.99 -45.30
C ASP A 67 -78.39 -4.47 -44.49
N GLN A 68 -78.20 -4.70 -43.20
CA GLN A 68 -79.27 -4.97 -42.23
C GLN A 68 -79.43 -3.76 -41.33
N VAL A 69 -80.65 -3.23 -41.18
CA VAL A 69 -80.91 -2.14 -40.24
C VAL A 69 -81.06 -2.74 -38.84
N LEU A 70 -80.07 -2.54 -37.96
CA LEU A 70 -80.14 -2.97 -36.55
C LEU A 70 -81.00 -2.03 -35.70
N HIS A 71 -81.06 -0.76 -36.10
CA HIS A 71 -81.83 0.25 -35.40
C HIS A 71 -82.29 1.33 -36.37
N SER A 72 -83.50 1.82 -36.16
CA SER A 72 -84.07 2.97 -36.84
C SER A 72 -84.94 3.77 -35.87
N GLY A 73 -85.04 5.08 -36.11
CA GLY A 73 -85.75 6.01 -35.23
C GLY A 73 -84.85 6.65 -34.18
N GLU A 74 -85.42 7.47 -33.29
CA GLU A 74 -84.71 8.08 -32.15
C GLU A 74 -83.54 9.02 -32.51
N GLY A 75 -83.55 9.58 -33.72
CA GLY A 75 -82.61 10.62 -34.16
C GLY A 75 -81.29 10.11 -34.74
N PRO A 76 -80.36 11.00 -35.12
CA PRO A 76 -79.09 10.63 -35.73
C PRO A 76 -78.23 9.70 -34.87
N ILE A 77 -77.45 8.84 -35.52
CA ILE A 77 -76.39 8.08 -34.84
C ILE A 77 -75.15 8.97 -34.73
N HIS A 78 -74.71 9.25 -33.49
CA HIS A 78 -73.60 10.17 -33.23
C HIS A 78 -72.27 9.45 -32.98
N ALA A 79 -72.30 8.27 -32.37
CA ALA A 79 -71.12 7.47 -32.11
C ALA A 79 -71.44 5.97 -32.20
N VAL A 80 -70.48 5.17 -32.66
CA VAL A 80 -70.54 3.71 -32.62
C VAL A 80 -69.16 3.13 -32.34
N LYS A 81 -69.10 2.10 -31.49
CA LYS A 81 -67.90 1.35 -31.14
C LYS A 81 -68.20 -0.14 -31.10
N TRP A 82 -67.27 -0.94 -31.60
CA TRP A 82 -67.38 -2.39 -31.63
C TRP A 82 -66.19 -3.01 -30.90
N ARG A 83 -66.47 -3.87 -29.92
CA ARG A 83 -65.50 -4.68 -29.17
C ARG A 83 -66.05 -6.09 -29.06
N THR A 84 -65.22 -7.11 -29.25
CA THR A 84 -65.65 -8.54 -29.29
C THR A 84 -66.92 -8.74 -30.15
N SER A 85 -68.00 -9.28 -29.60
CA SER A 85 -69.31 -9.41 -30.26
C SER A 85 -70.23 -8.21 -30.03
N LEU A 86 -69.82 -7.24 -29.20
CA LEU A 86 -70.64 -6.15 -28.69
C LEU A 86 -70.51 -4.87 -29.53
N ILE A 87 -71.65 -4.34 -29.94
CA ILE A 87 -71.78 -3.07 -30.66
C ILE A 87 -72.48 -2.07 -29.74
N ALA A 88 -71.78 -1.01 -29.34
CA ALA A 88 -72.35 0.10 -28.61
C ALA A 88 -72.55 1.31 -29.54
N TRP A 89 -73.74 1.92 -29.54
CA TRP A 89 -73.99 3.16 -30.27
C TRP A 89 -74.80 4.17 -29.48
N ALA A 90 -74.65 5.45 -29.83
CA ALA A 90 -75.35 6.57 -29.22
C ALA A 90 -76.20 7.32 -30.24
N ASN A 91 -77.47 7.60 -29.90
CA ASN A 91 -78.43 8.41 -30.68
C ASN A 91 -79.08 9.49 -29.80
N ASP A 92 -80.11 10.23 -30.24
CA ASP A 92 -80.65 11.33 -29.42
C ASP A 92 -81.30 10.86 -28.09
N ALA A 93 -81.72 9.59 -28.02
CA ALA A 93 -82.36 8.98 -26.86
C ALA A 93 -81.37 8.44 -25.80
N GLY A 94 -80.18 7.99 -26.22
CA GLY A 94 -79.17 7.44 -25.31
C GLY A 94 -78.25 6.42 -25.96
N VAL A 95 -77.60 5.60 -25.14
CA VAL A 95 -76.67 4.55 -25.57
C VAL A 95 -77.35 3.18 -25.56
N LYS A 96 -77.09 2.38 -26.59
CA LYS A 96 -77.58 0.99 -26.68
C LYS A 96 -76.40 0.06 -26.93
N VAL A 97 -76.49 -1.16 -26.40
CA VAL A 97 -75.52 -2.23 -26.68
C VAL A 97 -76.24 -3.42 -27.29
N TYR A 98 -75.69 -3.94 -28.38
CA TYR A 98 -76.19 -5.09 -29.12
C TYR A 98 -75.13 -6.18 -29.16
N ASP A 99 -75.54 -7.42 -28.88
CA ASP A 99 -74.69 -8.59 -29.08
C ASP A 99 -74.92 -9.17 -30.47
N THR A 100 -73.84 -9.24 -31.25
CA THR A 100 -73.86 -9.90 -32.56
C THR A 100 -73.77 -11.42 -32.48
N ALA A 101 -73.41 -11.99 -31.32
CA ALA A 101 -73.41 -13.43 -31.11
C ALA A 101 -74.84 -13.95 -30.89
N ASP A 102 -75.61 -13.27 -30.04
CA ASP A 102 -76.98 -13.66 -29.69
C ASP A 102 -78.07 -12.91 -30.51
N ASP A 103 -77.65 -12.02 -31.42
CA ASP A 103 -78.52 -11.21 -32.29
C ASP A 103 -79.57 -10.41 -31.49
N GLN A 104 -79.18 -9.90 -30.31
CA GLN A 104 -80.09 -9.24 -29.37
C GLN A 104 -79.50 -7.94 -28.81
N ARG A 105 -80.37 -6.93 -28.63
CA ARG A 105 -80.05 -5.74 -27.84
C ARG A 105 -80.03 -6.10 -26.36
N ILE A 106 -78.88 -5.91 -25.71
CA ILE A 106 -78.65 -6.26 -24.31
C ILE A 106 -79.10 -5.15 -23.36
N THR A 107 -78.85 -3.87 -23.71
CA THR A 107 -79.18 -2.75 -22.80
C THR A 107 -79.54 -1.46 -23.54
N PHE A 108 -80.22 -0.56 -22.81
CA PHE A 108 -80.45 0.83 -23.16
C PHE A 108 -80.15 1.71 -21.95
N ILE A 109 -79.23 2.64 -22.12
CA ILE A 109 -78.80 3.61 -21.12
C ILE A 109 -79.30 4.98 -21.58
N GLU A 110 -80.25 5.53 -20.84
CA GLU A 110 -80.88 6.82 -21.16
C GLU A 110 -79.86 7.96 -21.20
N ARG A 111 -80.10 8.92 -22.11
CA ARG A 111 -79.36 10.18 -22.14
C ARG A 111 -79.46 10.90 -20.78
N PRO A 112 -78.35 11.38 -20.20
CA PRO A 112 -78.39 12.11 -18.94
C PRO A 112 -79.24 13.39 -19.04
N ARG A 113 -80.12 13.61 -18.06
CA ARG A 113 -80.99 14.78 -17.99
C ARG A 113 -80.17 16.07 -17.95
N GLY A 114 -80.61 17.11 -18.64
CA GLY A 114 -79.92 18.41 -18.69
C GLY A 114 -78.70 18.46 -19.60
N SER A 115 -78.29 17.35 -20.24
CA SER A 115 -77.19 17.37 -21.22
C SER A 115 -77.56 18.19 -22.46
N PRO A 116 -76.64 18.99 -23.03
CA PRO A 116 -76.83 19.66 -24.31
C PRO A 116 -77.22 18.70 -25.44
N HIS A 117 -77.83 19.22 -26.51
CA HIS A 117 -78.16 18.39 -27.67
C HIS A 117 -76.88 17.78 -28.27
N PRO A 118 -76.88 16.49 -28.69
CA PRO A 118 -75.69 15.82 -29.25
C PRO A 118 -75.04 16.49 -30.47
N GLU A 119 -75.72 17.45 -31.11
CA GLU A 119 -75.13 18.25 -32.20
C GLU A 119 -74.17 19.34 -31.71
N LEU A 120 -74.32 19.75 -30.44
CA LEU A 120 -73.44 20.69 -29.75
C LEU A 120 -72.32 19.97 -29.01
N LEU A 121 -72.64 18.80 -28.43
CA LEU A 121 -71.71 18.00 -27.63
C LEU A 121 -71.92 16.51 -27.89
N VAL A 122 -71.02 15.93 -28.65
CA VAL A 122 -71.12 14.55 -29.14
C VAL A 122 -70.88 13.57 -27.98
N PRO A 123 -71.65 12.48 -27.87
CA PRO A 123 -71.35 11.42 -26.90
C PRO A 123 -70.08 10.66 -27.27
N HIS A 124 -69.25 10.37 -26.27
CA HIS A 124 -68.00 9.63 -26.40
C HIS A 124 -68.14 8.25 -25.79
N LEU A 125 -67.93 7.22 -26.62
CA LEU A 125 -67.96 5.81 -26.21
C LEU A 125 -66.56 5.23 -26.32
N VAL A 126 -66.10 4.53 -25.28
CA VAL A 126 -64.83 3.82 -25.30
C VAL A 126 -64.95 2.51 -24.52
N TRP A 127 -64.42 1.44 -25.09
CA TRP A 127 -64.30 0.16 -24.40
C TRP A 127 -62.99 0.15 -23.63
N GLN A 128 -63.06 0.05 -22.30
CA GLN A 128 -61.87 -0.10 -21.45
C GLN A 128 -61.32 -1.52 -21.59
N ASP A 129 -62.20 -2.53 -21.57
CA ASP A 129 -61.85 -3.92 -21.85
C ASP A 129 -63.01 -4.64 -22.55
N ASP A 130 -62.99 -5.97 -22.56
CA ASP A 130 -64.01 -6.81 -23.22
C ASP A 130 -65.38 -6.77 -22.50
N THR A 131 -65.44 -6.20 -21.29
CA THR A 131 -66.61 -6.17 -20.40
C THR A 131 -67.01 -4.77 -19.94
N LEU A 132 -66.11 -3.78 -19.98
CA LEU A 132 -66.34 -2.42 -19.49
C LEU A 132 -66.49 -1.41 -20.63
N LEU A 133 -67.68 -0.81 -20.71
CA LEU A 133 -67.99 0.31 -21.59
C LEU A 133 -68.04 1.62 -20.79
N VAL A 134 -67.19 2.58 -21.15
CA VAL A 134 -67.19 3.93 -20.59
C VAL A 134 -67.92 4.87 -21.55
N ILE A 135 -68.85 5.64 -20.97
CA ILE A 135 -69.76 6.55 -21.69
C ILE A 135 -69.56 7.95 -21.11
N GLY A 136 -68.99 8.84 -21.92
CA GLY A 136 -68.95 10.28 -21.66
C GLY A 136 -70.06 10.99 -22.43
N TRP A 137 -70.93 11.71 -21.73
CA TRP A 137 -72.03 12.46 -22.35
C TRP A 137 -72.37 13.70 -21.56
N GLY A 138 -72.23 14.88 -22.16
CA GLY A 138 -72.50 16.09 -21.39
C GLY A 138 -71.38 16.32 -20.38
N SER A 139 -71.82 16.51 -19.14
CA SER A 139 -70.99 16.45 -17.93
C SER A 139 -71.04 15.08 -17.25
N SER A 140 -71.69 14.07 -17.84
CA SER A 140 -71.89 12.77 -17.21
C SER A 140 -70.87 11.75 -17.70
N VAL A 141 -70.26 11.03 -16.77
CA VAL A 141 -69.57 9.76 -17.07
C VAL A 141 -70.37 8.61 -16.48
N LYS A 142 -70.56 7.54 -17.25
CA LYS A 142 -71.12 6.26 -16.78
C LYS A 142 -70.22 5.12 -17.24
N ILE A 143 -69.99 4.16 -16.35
CA ILE A 143 -69.24 2.94 -16.64
C ILE A 143 -70.20 1.76 -16.51
N ALA A 144 -70.41 1.06 -17.62
CA ALA A 144 -71.28 -0.10 -17.70
C ALA A 144 -70.43 -1.38 -17.77
N SER A 145 -70.65 -2.30 -16.82
CA SER A 145 -70.07 -3.64 -16.81
C SER A 145 -71.03 -4.62 -17.44
N ILE A 146 -70.54 -5.38 -18.42
CA ILE A 146 -71.28 -6.37 -19.18
C ILE A 146 -70.77 -7.74 -18.74
N ARG A 147 -71.64 -8.50 -18.07
CA ARG A 147 -71.32 -9.82 -17.52
C ARG A 147 -72.15 -10.87 -18.24
N THR A 148 -71.49 -11.91 -18.75
CA THR A 148 -72.19 -13.08 -19.29
C THR A 148 -72.61 -13.99 -18.15
N ASN A 149 -73.92 -14.18 -17.96
CA ASN A 149 -74.42 -15.06 -16.92
C ASN A 149 -74.30 -16.52 -17.37
N GLN A 150 -73.28 -17.25 -16.89
CA GLN A 150 -73.30 -18.71 -16.90
C GLN A 150 -74.17 -19.17 -15.72
N HIS A 151 -75.47 -19.37 -15.94
CA HIS A 151 -76.22 -20.19 -14.99
C HIS A 151 -75.73 -21.63 -15.08
N ARG A 152 -74.79 -22.00 -14.19
CA ARG A 152 -74.52 -23.39 -13.84
C ARG A 152 -75.81 -23.97 -13.25
N ALA A 153 -76.57 -24.69 -14.07
CA ALA A 153 -77.63 -25.55 -13.58
C ALA A 153 -77.01 -26.55 -12.59
N THR A 154 -77.44 -26.51 -11.34
CA THR A 154 -77.27 -27.62 -10.40
C THR A 154 -78.28 -28.70 -10.77
N ASP A 155 -77.84 -29.95 -10.63
CA ASP A 155 -78.46 -31.17 -11.13
C ASP A 155 -79.99 -31.27 -10.99
N GLY A 156 -80.63 -31.68 -12.09
CA GLY A 156 -82.03 -32.09 -12.09
C GLY A 156 -82.54 -32.27 -13.52
N ALA A 157 -82.59 -33.52 -13.99
CA ALA A 157 -83.11 -33.90 -15.29
C ALA A 157 -84.44 -33.21 -15.60
N TYR A 158 -84.57 -32.53 -16.75
CA TYR A 158 -85.65 -32.65 -17.75
C TYR A 158 -85.49 -31.59 -18.86
N LYS A 159 -85.49 -32.10 -20.10
CA LYS A 159 -85.83 -31.46 -21.40
C LYS A 159 -85.05 -30.21 -21.84
N HIS A 160 -84.28 -30.40 -22.92
CA HIS A 160 -83.67 -29.36 -23.77
C HIS A 160 -84.69 -28.28 -24.18
N VAL A 161 -84.55 -27.10 -23.58
CA VAL A 161 -84.92 -25.81 -24.16
C VAL A 161 -83.60 -25.07 -24.41
N PRO A 162 -83.39 -24.38 -25.55
CA PRO A 162 -82.14 -23.66 -25.79
C PRO A 162 -81.98 -22.58 -24.71
N MET A 163 -80.95 -22.69 -23.87
CA MET A 163 -80.63 -21.67 -22.88
C MET A 163 -80.08 -20.43 -23.58
N SER A 164 -80.71 -19.28 -23.40
CA SER A 164 -80.18 -17.99 -23.84
C SER A 164 -79.10 -17.51 -22.89
N TYR A 165 -77.90 -17.25 -23.40
CA TYR A 165 -76.83 -16.54 -22.70
C TYR A 165 -77.25 -15.09 -22.50
N LEU A 166 -77.99 -14.78 -21.44
CA LEU A 166 -78.39 -13.40 -21.19
C LEU A 166 -77.21 -12.66 -20.56
N ASN A 167 -76.57 -11.81 -21.37
CA ASN A 167 -75.64 -10.81 -20.86
C ASN A 167 -76.39 -9.83 -19.95
N GLN A 168 -75.92 -9.65 -18.72
CA GLN A 168 -76.42 -8.65 -17.79
C GLN A 168 -75.54 -7.40 -17.87
N VAL A 169 -76.16 -6.22 -17.81
CA VAL A 169 -75.44 -4.93 -17.78
C VAL A 169 -75.73 -4.19 -16.49
N ASP A 170 -74.68 -3.92 -15.73
CA ASP A 170 -74.73 -3.16 -14.48
C ASP A 170 -73.95 -1.84 -14.63
N ILE A 171 -74.51 -0.72 -14.15
CA ILE A 171 -73.75 0.54 -14.06
C ILE A 171 -72.91 0.49 -12.79
N VAL A 172 -71.59 0.29 -12.94
CA VAL A 172 -70.65 0.14 -11.83
C VAL A 172 -70.11 1.47 -11.31
N ALA A 173 -70.16 2.52 -12.13
CA ALA A 173 -69.85 3.88 -11.73
C ALA A 173 -70.68 4.91 -12.53
N SER A 174 -71.06 6.01 -11.89
CA SER A 174 -71.79 7.11 -12.53
C SER A 174 -71.53 8.41 -11.78
N PHE A 175 -70.95 9.41 -12.43
CA PHE A 175 -70.62 10.69 -11.83
C PHE A 175 -70.85 11.88 -12.79
N GLN A 176 -70.88 13.09 -12.22
CA GLN A 176 -71.02 14.36 -12.96
C GLN A 176 -69.78 15.22 -12.78
N THR A 177 -69.34 15.87 -13.84
CA THR A 177 -68.20 16.80 -13.88
C THR A 177 -68.69 18.25 -13.89
N SER A 178 -67.83 19.19 -13.49
CA SER A 178 -68.10 20.64 -13.61
C SER A 178 -67.89 21.20 -15.03
N HIS A 179 -67.28 20.40 -15.90
CA HIS A 179 -66.94 20.74 -17.28
C HIS A 179 -67.63 19.79 -18.27
N PHE A 180 -67.63 20.13 -19.56
CA PHE A 180 -68.12 19.24 -20.62
C PHE A 180 -67.06 18.22 -21.03
N ILE A 181 -67.51 17.02 -21.38
CA ILE A 181 -66.64 15.91 -21.80
C ILE A 181 -66.51 15.95 -23.32
N SER A 182 -65.32 16.30 -23.80
CA SER A 182 -64.94 16.30 -25.22
C SER A 182 -64.17 15.04 -25.64
N GLY A 183 -63.97 14.10 -24.71
CA GLY A 183 -63.29 12.85 -24.95
C GLY A 183 -63.08 12.08 -23.65
N VAL A 184 -63.14 10.76 -23.72
CA VAL A 184 -62.83 9.87 -22.60
C VAL A 184 -62.04 8.67 -23.09
N ALA A 185 -61.04 8.25 -22.31
CA ALA A 185 -60.19 7.10 -22.60
C ALA A 185 -59.77 6.40 -21.30
N PRO A 186 -59.47 5.09 -21.32
CA PRO A 186 -58.98 4.38 -20.14
C PRO A 186 -57.54 4.80 -19.76
N PHE A 187 -57.24 4.84 -18.45
CA PHE A 187 -55.90 5.06 -17.86
C PHE A 187 -55.71 4.12 -16.67
N GLY A 188 -55.35 2.85 -16.93
CA GLY A 188 -55.33 1.82 -15.89
C GLY A 188 -56.69 1.68 -15.22
N ASP A 189 -56.75 1.86 -13.89
CA ASP A 189 -57.99 1.86 -13.09
C ASP A 189 -58.70 3.23 -13.04
N SER A 190 -58.15 4.24 -13.72
CA SER A 190 -58.68 5.60 -13.82
C SER A 190 -59.06 5.94 -15.27
N LEU A 191 -59.53 7.17 -15.50
CA LEU A 191 -59.95 7.65 -16.81
C LEU A 191 -59.17 8.92 -17.20
N VAL A 192 -58.78 9.03 -18.46
CA VAL A 192 -58.42 10.30 -19.08
C VAL A 192 -59.69 10.97 -19.59
N VAL A 193 -59.95 12.19 -19.13
CA VAL A 193 -61.07 13.01 -19.57
C VAL A 193 -60.53 14.27 -20.23
N LEU A 194 -60.91 14.50 -21.48
CA LEU A 194 -60.68 15.77 -22.16
C LEU A 194 -61.79 16.73 -21.78
N ALA A 195 -61.47 17.67 -20.91
CA ALA A 195 -62.38 18.65 -20.36
C ALA A 195 -62.46 19.89 -21.27
N TYR A 196 -63.67 20.22 -21.71
CA TYR A 196 -63.98 21.51 -22.32
C TYR A 196 -64.69 22.39 -21.30
N ILE A 197 -64.08 23.54 -21.01
CA ILE A 197 -64.62 24.52 -20.08
C ILE A 197 -65.15 25.70 -20.90
N PRO A 198 -66.48 25.90 -20.97
CA PRO A 198 -67.04 27.10 -21.59
C PRO A 198 -66.62 28.30 -20.74
N GLY A 199 -66.12 29.37 -21.35
CA GLY A 199 -65.83 30.60 -20.59
C GLY A 199 -67.11 31.37 -20.28
N GLU A 200 -66.99 32.23 -19.29
CA GLU A 200 -68.10 32.98 -18.72
C GLU A 200 -68.70 33.94 -19.76
N GLU A 201 -69.99 33.75 -20.06
CA GLU A 201 -70.76 34.80 -20.70
C GLU A 201 -70.98 35.91 -19.67
N LYS A 202 -70.21 37.00 -19.75
CA LYS A 202 -70.52 38.22 -18.99
C LYS A 202 -71.92 38.67 -19.40
N GLY A 203 -72.86 38.55 -18.47
CA GLY A 203 -74.24 39.00 -18.63
C GLY A 203 -74.31 40.46 -19.05
N GLU A 204 -75.33 40.74 -19.87
CA GLU A 204 -75.78 42.06 -20.33
C GLU A 204 -74.89 42.76 -21.37
N LYS A 205 -75.29 42.65 -22.63
CA LYS A 205 -75.10 43.74 -23.59
C LYS A 205 -76.43 44.12 -24.21
N GLU A 206 -76.90 45.29 -23.82
CA GLU A 206 -77.91 46.07 -24.52
C GLU A 206 -77.61 46.12 -26.03
N PHE A 207 -78.69 46.08 -26.79
CA PHE A 207 -78.73 46.34 -28.22
C PHE A 207 -77.95 47.61 -28.58
N THR A 208 -76.80 47.47 -29.23
CA THR A 208 -76.39 48.33 -30.36
C THR A 208 -75.19 47.73 -31.09
N SER A 209 -75.20 47.94 -32.41
CA SER A 209 -74.14 47.66 -33.41
C SER A 209 -74.06 46.23 -33.98
N THR A 210 -74.55 46.14 -35.21
CA THR A 210 -74.24 45.14 -36.23
C THR A 210 -72.73 44.96 -36.41
N ILE A 211 -72.14 43.97 -35.73
CA ILE A 211 -71.03 43.06 -36.14
C ILE A 211 -70.98 41.98 -35.02
N PRO A 212 -71.09 40.67 -35.31
CA PRO A 212 -70.91 39.66 -34.27
C PRO A 212 -69.44 39.70 -33.80
N SER A 213 -69.21 40.04 -32.53
CA SER A 213 -67.89 40.03 -31.93
C SER A 213 -67.32 38.61 -31.97
N ARG A 214 -66.34 38.38 -32.85
CA ARG A 214 -65.56 37.14 -32.99
C ARG A 214 -64.57 36.91 -31.84
N GLN A 215 -64.93 37.25 -30.61
CA GLN A 215 -64.10 36.91 -29.46
C GLN A 215 -64.52 35.53 -28.96
N GLY A 216 -63.60 34.57 -29.12
CA GLY A 216 -63.79 33.23 -28.62
C GLY A 216 -63.84 33.25 -27.09
N ASN A 217 -64.87 32.64 -26.51
CA ASN A 217 -65.07 32.60 -25.06
C ASN A 217 -64.67 31.24 -24.46
N ALA A 218 -63.96 30.35 -25.15
CA ALA A 218 -63.56 29.07 -24.55
C ALA A 218 -62.31 29.23 -23.66
N GLN A 219 -62.25 28.56 -22.51
CA GLN A 219 -60.99 28.40 -21.76
C GLN A 219 -60.11 27.34 -22.44
N ARG A 220 -58.83 27.27 -22.03
CA ARG A 220 -57.94 26.22 -22.53
C ARG A 220 -58.52 24.86 -22.16
N PRO A 221 -58.65 23.92 -23.11
CA PRO A 221 -59.08 22.57 -22.79
C PRO A 221 -58.03 21.90 -21.91
N GLU A 222 -58.49 21.02 -21.03
CA GLU A 222 -57.65 20.35 -20.05
C GLU A 222 -57.73 18.84 -20.23
N VAL A 223 -56.62 18.15 -20.00
CA VAL A 223 -56.62 16.70 -19.81
C VAL A 223 -56.61 16.45 -18.31
N ARG A 224 -57.63 15.71 -17.85
CA ARG A 224 -57.77 15.34 -16.44
C ARG A 224 -57.70 13.83 -16.28
N ILE A 225 -56.95 13.38 -15.28
CA ILE A 225 -56.95 11.98 -14.83
C ILE A 225 -57.89 11.89 -13.63
N VAL A 226 -58.96 11.11 -13.76
CA VAL A 226 -60.01 11.00 -12.73
C VAL A 226 -60.30 9.55 -12.35
N THR A 227 -60.58 9.31 -11.08
CA THR A 227 -61.04 8.01 -10.58
C THR A 227 -62.51 7.76 -10.93
N TRP A 228 -63.01 6.54 -10.70
CA TRP A 228 -64.43 6.21 -10.88
C TRP A 228 -65.37 6.91 -9.87
N SER A 229 -64.81 7.47 -8.79
CA SER A 229 -65.50 8.34 -7.83
C SER A 229 -65.45 9.82 -8.21
N ASN A 230 -64.87 10.18 -9.36
CA ASN A 230 -64.63 11.55 -9.80
C ASN A 230 -63.61 12.33 -8.93
N ASP A 231 -62.68 11.62 -8.29
CA ASP A 231 -61.55 12.26 -7.63
C ASP A 231 -60.49 12.60 -8.68
N GLU A 232 -60.05 13.86 -8.71
CA GLU A 232 -59.06 14.36 -9.66
C GLU A 232 -57.64 14.01 -9.19
N ILE A 233 -56.93 13.21 -9.98
CA ILE A 233 -55.55 12.78 -9.71
C ILE A 233 -54.56 13.79 -10.31
N SER A 234 -54.83 14.28 -11.52
CA SER A 234 -53.95 15.21 -12.24
C SER A 234 -54.74 16.00 -13.28
N THR A 235 -54.35 17.25 -13.51
CA THR A 235 -54.94 18.14 -14.51
C THR A 235 -53.86 18.94 -15.21
N ASP A 236 -53.90 18.93 -16.54
CA ASP A 236 -52.97 19.64 -17.40
C ASP A 236 -53.72 20.46 -18.46
N ALA A 237 -53.51 21.78 -18.47
CA ALA A 237 -54.05 22.68 -19.48
C ALA A 237 -53.27 22.55 -20.78
N LEU A 238 -53.97 22.28 -21.89
CA LEU A 238 -53.32 21.99 -23.16
C LEU A 238 -52.89 23.25 -23.92
N PRO A 239 -51.68 23.26 -24.52
CA PRO A 239 -51.17 24.38 -25.29
C PRO A 239 -51.71 24.38 -26.73
N ILE A 240 -53.04 24.35 -26.91
CA ILE A 240 -53.68 24.32 -28.24
C ILE A 240 -53.83 25.73 -28.82
N HIS A 241 -53.42 25.95 -30.06
CA HIS A 241 -53.53 27.21 -30.77
C HIS A 241 -54.97 27.49 -31.24
N GLY A 242 -55.46 28.70 -30.91
CA GLY A 242 -56.81 29.16 -31.30
C GLY A 242 -57.94 28.50 -30.52
N PHE A 243 -57.64 27.91 -29.36
CA PHE A 243 -58.59 27.22 -28.49
C PHE A 243 -59.82 28.07 -28.16
N GLU A 244 -59.67 29.40 -28.09
CA GLU A 244 -60.73 30.34 -27.79
C GLU A 244 -61.92 30.21 -28.76
N HIS A 245 -61.63 29.87 -30.02
CA HIS A 245 -62.61 29.76 -31.10
C HIS A 245 -63.21 28.36 -31.27
N TYR A 246 -62.70 27.37 -30.54
CA TYR A 246 -63.15 25.98 -30.66
C TYR A 246 -64.32 25.69 -29.69
N LYS A 247 -65.16 24.76 -30.10
CA LYS A 247 -66.27 24.21 -29.33
C LYS A 247 -65.92 22.80 -28.87
N ALA A 248 -66.67 22.29 -27.90
CA ALA A 248 -66.44 20.96 -27.34
C ALA A 248 -66.35 19.84 -28.39
N LYS A 249 -67.15 19.93 -29.47
CA LYS A 249 -67.15 18.96 -30.58
C LYS A 249 -65.96 19.05 -31.53
N ASP A 250 -65.18 20.12 -31.48
CA ASP A 250 -64.01 20.34 -32.34
C ASP A 250 -62.78 19.60 -31.81
N TYR A 251 -62.88 19.06 -30.60
CA TYR A 251 -61.85 18.25 -29.97
C TYR A 251 -62.18 16.76 -30.09
N LEU A 252 -61.13 15.95 -30.26
CA LEU A 252 -61.21 14.50 -30.24
C LEU A 252 -60.08 13.94 -29.39
N LEU A 253 -60.42 13.06 -28.46
CA LEU A 253 -59.44 12.23 -27.75
C LEU A 253 -59.37 10.87 -28.43
N ALA A 254 -58.20 10.55 -28.98
CA ALA A 254 -57.84 9.21 -29.39
C ALA A 254 -56.77 8.66 -28.45
N HIS A 255 -56.65 7.35 -28.38
CA HIS A 255 -55.62 6.68 -27.60
C HIS A 255 -55.03 5.52 -28.42
N ALA A 256 -53.79 5.14 -28.14
CA ALA A 256 -53.22 3.92 -28.69
C ALA A 256 -54.11 2.70 -28.35
N PRO A 257 -54.15 1.64 -29.15
CA PRO A 257 -55.00 0.50 -28.88
C PRO A 257 -54.68 -0.12 -27.51
N PHE A 258 -55.69 -0.20 -26.66
CA PHE A 258 -55.63 -0.94 -25.40
C PHE A 258 -55.78 -2.43 -25.74
N SER A 259 -54.64 -3.07 -25.98
CA SER A 259 -54.50 -4.41 -26.55
C SER A 259 -54.32 -5.47 -25.45
N GLY A 260 -55.40 -6.19 -25.15
CA GLY A 260 -55.36 -7.40 -24.33
C GLY A 260 -56.70 -8.12 -24.39
N SER A 261 -56.69 -9.39 -24.81
CA SER A 261 -57.83 -10.29 -24.64
C SER A 261 -57.71 -10.95 -23.27
N SER A 262 -58.75 -10.79 -22.46
CA SER A 262 -59.22 -11.73 -21.42
C SER A 262 -58.27 -12.15 -20.28
N TYR A 263 -58.73 -11.89 -19.04
CA TYR A 263 -58.28 -12.43 -17.74
C TYR A 263 -56.95 -11.96 -17.16
N ALA A 264 -56.80 -10.64 -17.02
CA ALA A 264 -56.23 -9.93 -15.86
C ALA A 264 -56.06 -8.48 -16.33
N GLY A 265 -56.78 -7.53 -15.69
CA GLY A 265 -56.71 -6.07 -15.86
C GLY A 265 -56.10 -5.58 -17.17
N GLY A 266 -56.92 -5.09 -18.10
CA GLY A 266 -56.44 -4.70 -19.42
C GLY A 266 -55.11 -3.92 -19.35
N HIS A 267 -54.09 -4.47 -20.00
CA HIS A 267 -52.78 -3.86 -20.11
C HIS A 267 -52.62 -3.39 -21.55
N TRP A 268 -51.85 -2.31 -21.72
CA TRP A 268 -51.19 -2.04 -22.99
C TRP A 268 -50.38 -3.28 -23.38
N THR A 269 -50.25 -3.60 -24.67
CA THR A 269 -49.37 -4.68 -25.13
C THR A 269 -48.04 -4.57 -24.39
N ALA A 270 -47.54 -5.68 -23.83
CA ALA A 270 -46.32 -5.66 -23.03
C ALA A 270 -45.19 -4.93 -23.81
N GLY A 271 -44.79 -3.75 -23.33
CA GLY A 271 -43.79 -2.90 -23.96
C GLY A 271 -44.30 -1.60 -24.62
N ASP A 272 -45.61 -1.37 -24.74
CA ASP A 272 -46.15 -0.12 -25.32
C ASP A 272 -46.51 0.92 -24.25
N GLU A 273 -46.02 2.15 -24.42
CA GLU A 273 -46.39 3.30 -23.58
C GLU A 273 -47.85 3.74 -23.86
N PRO A 274 -48.66 4.05 -22.83
CA PRO A 274 -49.95 4.72 -23.02
C PRO A 274 -49.78 6.08 -23.70
N LEU A 275 -50.24 6.18 -24.96
CA LEU A 275 -50.26 7.43 -25.72
C LEU A 275 -51.68 7.91 -25.94
N TYR A 276 -51.90 9.20 -25.64
CA TYR A 276 -53.17 9.89 -25.87
C TYR A 276 -52.96 10.99 -26.90
N TYR A 277 -53.80 11.02 -27.92
CA TYR A 277 -53.77 12.03 -28.98
C TYR A 277 -54.98 12.94 -28.81
N VAL A 278 -54.73 14.18 -28.41
CA VAL A 278 -55.74 15.23 -28.39
C VAL A 278 -55.68 15.97 -29.71
N VAL A 279 -56.71 15.79 -30.52
CA VAL A 279 -56.82 16.39 -31.86
C VAL A 279 -57.75 17.58 -31.77
N SER A 280 -57.33 18.69 -32.39
CA SER A 280 -58.11 19.91 -32.61
C SER A 280 -58.07 20.27 -34.11
N PRO A 281 -58.81 21.28 -34.58
CA PRO A 281 -58.82 21.64 -36.00
C PRO A 281 -57.45 22.03 -36.59
N LYS A 282 -56.49 22.45 -35.76
CA LYS A 282 -55.15 22.89 -36.20
C LYS A 282 -53.99 22.14 -35.58
N ASP A 283 -54.18 21.55 -34.40
CA ASP A 283 -53.11 20.90 -33.65
C ASP A 283 -53.45 19.46 -33.26
N VAL A 284 -52.42 18.63 -33.17
CA VAL A 284 -52.46 17.32 -32.52
C VAL A 284 -51.46 17.35 -31.36
N VAL A 285 -51.96 17.22 -30.13
CA VAL A 285 -51.15 17.15 -28.92
C VAL A 285 -51.03 15.69 -28.48
N ILE A 286 -49.80 15.22 -28.28
CA ILE A 286 -49.54 13.90 -27.72
C ILE A 286 -49.36 14.06 -26.22
N ALA A 287 -50.27 13.48 -25.44
CA ALA A 287 -50.18 13.40 -23.99
C ALA A 287 -49.66 12.02 -23.58
N LYS A 288 -48.65 12.03 -22.70
CA LYS A 288 -48.02 10.85 -22.11
C LYS A 288 -48.11 10.95 -20.58
N PRO A 289 -48.18 9.83 -19.84
CA PRO A 289 -47.95 9.87 -18.41
C PRO A 289 -46.54 10.36 -18.11
N ARG A 290 -46.40 11.16 -17.05
CA ARG A 290 -45.10 11.60 -16.56
C ARG A 290 -44.30 10.39 -16.11
N ASP A 291 -43.07 10.31 -16.57
CA ASP A 291 -42.13 9.32 -16.07
C ASP A 291 -41.27 9.91 -14.93
N ALA A 292 -40.34 9.10 -14.44
CA ALA A 292 -39.45 9.52 -13.38
C ALA A 292 -38.39 10.53 -13.86
N GLU A 293 -38.04 10.57 -15.14
CA GLU A 293 -37.12 11.55 -15.71
C GLU A 293 -37.76 12.93 -15.74
N ASP A 294 -39.05 13.00 -16.11
CA ASP A 294 -39.86 14.21 -16.01
C ASP A 294 -39.88 14.74 -14.58
N HIS A 295 -39.99 13.86 -13.58
CA HIS A 295 -39.95 14.24 -12.18
C HIS A 295 -38.57 14.82 -11.79
N ILE A 296 -37.48 14.16 -12.17
CA ILE A 296 -36.12 14.63 -11.90
C ILE A 296 -35.86 15.98 -12.59
N ALA A 297 -36.26 16.14 -13.85
CA ALA A 297 -36.14 17.39 -14.59
C ALA A 297 -36.93 18.53 -13.92
N TRP A 298 -38.14 18.24 -13.44
CA TRP A 298 -38.95 19.20 -12.70
C TRP A 298 -38.29 19.62 -11.37
N LEU A 299 -37.71 18.67 -10.62
CA LEU A 299 -36.98 18.97 -9.39
C LEU A 299 -35.76 19.86 -9.65
N LEU A 300 -35.00 19.58 -10.71
CA LEU A 300 -33.86 20.39 -11.13
C LEU A 300 -34.27 21.81 -11.53
N GLN A 301 -35.39 21.96 -12.25
CA GLN A 301 -35.89 23.29 -12.67
C GLN A 301 -36.28 24.17 -11.47
N HIS A 302 -36.71 23.56 -10.37
CA HIS A 302 -37.09 24.26 -9.13
C HIS A 302 -35.93 24.42 -8.13
N GLY A 303 -34.71 24.03 -8.52
CA GLY A 303 -33.51 24.13 -7.67
C GLY A 303 -33.47 23.11 -6.53
N TRP A 304 -34.30 22.06 -6.55
CA TRP A 304 -34.34 21.04 -5.51
C TRP A 304 -33.35 19.91 -5.81
N HIS A 305 -32.08 20.27 -5.90
CA HIS A 305 -31.00 19.38 -6.33
C HIS A 305 -30.82 18.13 -5.45
N GLU A 306 -30.96 18.27 -4.12
CA GLU A 306 -30.90 17.12 -3.20
C GLU A 306 -32.01 16.10 -3.45
N LYS A 307 -33.24 16.58 -3.67
CA LYS A 307 -34.38 15.71 -3.98
C LYS A 307 -34.20 15.04 -5.35
N ALA A 308 -33.67 15.77 -6.33
CA ALA A 308 -33.37 15.23 -7.65
C ALA A 308 -32.32 14.10 -7.55
N LEU A 309 -31.26 14.30 -6.77
CA LEU A 309 -30.25 13.27 -6.53
C LEU A 309 -30.85 12.04 -5.83
N ALA A 310 -31.66 12.24 -4.78
CA ALA A 310 -32.32 11.14 -4.06
C ALA A 310 -33.26 10.33 -4.96
N ALA A 311 -33.97 10.99 -5.90
CA ALA A 311 -34.84 10.31 -6.87
C ALA A 311 -34.03 9.42 -7.83
N VAL A 312 -32.89 9.90 -8.32
CA VAL A 312 -32.00 9.09 -9.18
C VAL A 312 -31.40 7.91 -8.39
N GLU A 313 -30.96 8.12 -7.15
CA GLU A 313 -30.40 7.08 -6.28
C GLU A 313 -31.42 5.99 -5.91
N ALA A 314 -32.70 6.34 -5.83
CA ALA A 314 -33.79 5.39 -5.63
C ALA A 314 -34.10 4.52 -6.87
N GLY A 315 -33.30 4.63 -7.94
CA GLY A 315 -33.47 3.87 -9.18
C GLY A 315 -34.65 4.35 -10.03
N GLN A 316 -35.16 5.56 -9.78
CA GLN A 316 -36.29 6.10 -10.53
C GLN A 316 -35.85 6.55 -11.93
N GLY A 317 -34.61 7.01 -12.13
CA GLY A 317 -34.10 7.46 -13.44
C GLY A 317 -33.02 6.57 -14.05
N ARG A 318 -32.66 6.83 -15.31
CA ARG A 318 -31.46 6.25 -15.94
C ARG A 318 -30.20 6.64 -15.18
N SER A 319 -29.23 5.73 -15.10
CA SER A 319 -27.93 5.98 -14.45
C SER A 319 -27.17 7.16 -15.06
N GLU A 320 -27.40 7.43 -16.34
CA GLU A 320 -26.81 8.57 -17.09
C GLU A 320 -27.23 9.93 -16.53
N LEU A 321 -28.37 10.02 -15.83
CA LEU A 321 -28.86 11.27 -15.22
C LEU A 321 -28.07 11.66 -13.97
N LEU A 322 -27.33 10.75 -13.34
CA LEU A 322 -26.50 11.06 -12.17
C LEU A 322 -25.45 12.13 -12.51
N ASP A 323 -24.81 12.03 -13.67
CA ASP A 323 -23.78 12.98 -14.09
C ASP A 323 -24.38 14.38 -14.33
N GLU A 324 -25.56 14.46 -14.94
CA GLU A 324 -26.23 15.73 -15.19
C GLU A 324 -26.73 16.37 -13.88
N VAL A 325 -27.42 15.60 -13.04
CA VAL A 325 -27.92 16.06 -11.73
C VAL A 325 -26.75 16.49 -10.85
N GLY A 326 -25.69 15.67 -10.81
CA GLY A 326 -24.47 15.94 -10.05
C GLY A 326 -23.75 17.20 -10.52
N SER A 327 -23.57 17.38 -11.84
CA SER A 327 -22.95 18.59 -12.38
C SER A 327 -23.75 19.85 -12.06
N ARG A 328 -25.08 19.84 -12.27
CA ARG A 328 -25.93 21.00 -11.95
C ARG A 328 -25.95 21.31 -10.46
N TYR A 329 -25.90 20.29 -9.60
CA TYR A 329 -25.87 20.50 -8.15
C TYR A 329 -24.54 21.12 -7.71
N LEU A 330 -23.41 20.61 -8.21
CA LEU A 330 -22.09 21.19 -7.94
C LEU A 330 -22.01 22.63 -8.47
N ASP A 331 -22.48 22.90 -9.69
CA ASP A 331 -22.54 24.25 -10.25
C ASP A 331 -23.35 25.20 -9.37
N HIS A 332 -24.50 24.76 -8.87
CA HIS A 332 -25.33 25.54 -7.93
C HIS A 332 -24.56 25.87 -6.63
N LEU A 333 -23.91 24.88 -6.01
CA LEU A 333 -23.12 25.10 -4.79
C LEU A 333 -21.93 26.05 -5.01
N ILE A 334 -21.29 25.98 -6.18
CA ILE A 334 -20.23 26.92 -6.58
C ILE A 334 -20.77 28.35 -6.72
N VAL A 335 -21.93 28.53 -7.37
CA VAL A 335 -22.58 29.84 -7.50
C VAL A 335 -22.95 30.41 -6.13
N GLU A 336 -23.38 29.57 -5.18
CA GLU A 336 -23.65 29.95 -3.79
C GLU A 336 -22.39 30.13 -2.93
N ARG A 337 -21.18 29.93 -3.49
CA ARG A 337 -19.88 30.00 -2.81
C ARG A 337 -19.69 28.98 -1.68
N LYS A 338 -20.42 27.87 -1.70
CA LYS A 338 -20.32 26.76 -0.74
C LYS A 338 -19.29 25.73 -1.19
N TYR A 339 -18.03 26.17 -1.31
CA TYR A 339 -16.95 25.36 -1.90
C TYR A 339 -16.62 24.08 -1.12
N ALA A 340 -16.68 24.13 0.22
CA ALA A 340 -16.40 22.97 1.07
C ALA A 340 -17.46 21.87 0.94
N GLU A 341 -18.73 22.27 0.87
CA GLU A 341 -19.85 21.36 0.66
C GLU A 341 -19.77 20.72 -0.74
N ALA A 342 -19.52 21.54 -1.77
CA ALA A 342 -19.30 21.06 -3.13
C ALA A 342 -18.15 20.03 -3.20
N ALA A 343 -17.01 20.32 -2.57
CA ALA A 343 -15.87 19.41 -2.53
C ALA A 343 -16.19 18.08 -1.84
N SER A 344 -16.95 18.11 -0.74
CA SER A 344 -17.35 16.89 0.00
C SER A 344 -18.30 15.99 -0.79
N LEU A 345 -19.06 16.55 -1.72
CA LEU A 345 -20.00 15.82 -2.57
C LEU A 345 -19.35 15.25 -3.84
N CYS A 346 -18.19 15.75 -4.25
CA CYS A 346 -17.48 15.28 -5.45
C CYS A 346 -17.25 13.75 -5.47
N PRO A 347 -16.79 13.08 -4.38
CA PRO A 347 -16.67 11.62 -4.36
C PRO A 347 -17.97 10.88 -4.66
N LYS A 348 -19.09 11.41 -4.17
CA LYS A 348 -20.41 10.81 -4.34
C LYS A 348 -20.96 11.03 -5.76
N LEU A 349 -20.75 12.22 -6.31
CA LEU A 349 -21.35 12.65 -7.58
C LEU A 349 -20.51 12.30 -8.81
N LEU A 350 -19.18 12.33 -8.70
CA LEU A 350 -18.28 12.10 -9.84
C LEU A 350 -17.86 10.63 -9.95
N GLN A 351 -17.91 9.89 -8.84
CA GLN A 351 -17.67 8.45 -8.76
C GLN A 351 -16.42 8.02 -9.56
N GLY A 352 -16.56 7.02 -10.44
CA GLY A 352 -15.51 6.47 -11.29
C GLY A 352 -15.13 7.32 -12.51
N SER A 353 -15.72 8.49 -12.71
CA SER A 353 -15.53 9.28 -13.93
C SER A 353 -14.28 10.17 -13.86
N ALA A 354 -13.16 9.67 -14.41
CA ALA A 354 -11.89 10.41 -14.44
C ALA A 354 -12.03 11.78 -15.15
N SER A 355 -12.75 11.82 -16.27
CA SER A 355 -12.95 13.06 -17.05
C SER A 355 -13.78 14.11 -16.29
N ALA A 356 -14.73 13.67 -15.47
CA ALA A 356 -15.52 14.56 -14.63
C ALA A 356 -14.68 15.12 -13.47
N TRP A 357 -13.90 14.27 -12.80
CA TRP A 357 -12.93 14.69 -11.78
C TRP A 357 -11.97 15.74 -12.30
N GLU A 358 -11.33 15.51 -13.44
CA GLU A 358 -10.39 16.46 -14.03
C GLU A 358 -11.04 17.81 -14.35
N ARG A 359 -12.25 17.80 -14.92
CA ARG A 359 -13.01 19.03 -15.19
C ARG A 359 -13.22 19.84 -13.92
N TRP A 360 -13.62 19.19 -12.84
CA TRP A 360 -13.86 19.85 -11.55
C TRP A 360 -12.56 20.30 -10.87
N VAL A 361 -11.47 19.53 -10.98
CA VAL A 361 -10.14 19.96 -10.51
C VAL A 361 -9.73 21.28 -11.19
N PHE A 362 -9.82 21.37 -12.53
CA PHE A 362 -9.50 22.61 -13.24
C PHE A 362 -10.48 23.75 -12.93
N HIS A 363 -11.76 23.44 -12.71
CA HIS A 363 -12.76 24.44 -12.32
C HIS A 363 -12.46 25.04 -10.94
N PHE A 364 -12.20 24.21 -9.93
CA PHE A 364 -11.77 24.66 -8.60
C PHE A 364 -10.43 25.39 -8.63
N ALA A 365 -9.51 25.01 -9.53
CA ALA A 365 -8.26 25.72 -9.77
C ALA A 365 -8.51 27.16 -10.27
N HIS A 366 -9.40 27.33 -11.25
CA HIS A 366 -9.76 28.65 -11.79
C HIS A 366 -10.37 29.57 -10.72
N LEU A 367 -11.15 28.99 -9.80
CA LEU A 367 -11.77 29.70 -8.67
C LEU A 367 -10.80 29.97 -7.51
N ARG A 368 -9.56 29.47 -7.57
CA ARG A 368 -8.56 29.49 -6.48
C ARG A 368 -9.04 28.81 -5.19
N GLN A 369 -9.94 27.83 -5.32
CA GLN A 369 -10.50 27.05 -4.20
C GLN A 369 -10.07 25.57 -4.23
N LEU A 370 -9.12 25.21 -5.10
CA LEU A 370 -8.61 23.85 -5.23
C LEU A 370 -8.09 23.23 -3.91
N PRO A 371 -7.46 23.97 -2.97
CA PRO A 371 -7.04 23.41 -1.68
C PRO A 371 -8.14 22.67 -0.91
N VAL A 372 -9.41 23.10 -1.06
CA VAL A 372 -10.56 22.47 -0.38
C VAL A 372 -10.93 21.12 -1.01
N LEU A 373 -10.65 20.93 -2.30
CA LEU A 373 -10.94 19.70 -3.03
C LEU A 373 -9.84 18.63 -2.85
N VAL A 374 -8.58 19.03 -2.63
CA VAL A 374 -7.42 18.11 -2.57
C VAL A 374 -7.65 16.87 -1.70
N PRO A 375 -8.21 16.97 -0.47
CA PRO A 375 -8.42 15.80 0.38
C PRO A 375 -9.35 14.73 -0.21
N TYR A 376 -10.17 15.10 -1.20
CA TYR A 376 -11.17 14.23 -1.83
C TYR A 376 -10.74 13.71 -3.20
N ILE A 377 -9.62 14.18 -3.77
CA ILE A 377 -9.17 13.77 -5.10
C ILE A 377 -8.76 12.29 -5.08
N PRO A 378 -9.29 11.45 -5.98
CA PRO A 378 -8.99 10.03 -6.01
C PRO A 378 -7.57 9.77 -6.55
N THR A 379 -6.89 8.76 -6.00
CA THR A 379 -5.54 8.34 -6.44
C THR A 379 -5.53 7.06 -7.29
N GLU A 380 -6.62 6.28 -7.30
CA GLU A 380 -6.68 4.97 -7.99
C GLU A 380 -7.98 4.75 -8.78
N ASN A 381 -9.14 4.82 -8.11
CA ASN A 381 -10.44 4.57 -8.73
C ASN A 381 -11.31 5.84 -8.69
N PRO A 382 -11.20 6.75 -9.68
CA PRO A 382 -10.32 6.71 -10.86
C PRO A 382 -8.95 7.37 -10.66
N LYS A 383 -7.91 6.88 -11.36
CA LYS A 383 -6.63 7.56 -11.49
C LYS A 383 -6.76 8.67 -12.54
N LEU A 384 -6.39 9.88 -12.17
CA LEU A 384 -6.43 11.06 -13.04
C LEU A 384 -5.13 11.19 -13.84
N ARG A 385 -5.09 12.12 -14.80
CA ARG A 385 -3.83 12.52 -15.44
C ARG A 385 -2.92 13.24 -14.44
N ASP A 386 -1.62 13.05 -14.62
CA ASP A 386 -0.55 13.62 -13.79
C ASP A 386 -0.73 15.13 -13.59
N THR A 387 -1.15 15.84 -14.64
CA THR A 387 -1.40 17.30 -14.62
C THR A 387 -2.46 17.72 -13.59
N ALA A 388 -3.46 16.90 -13.30
CA ALA A 388 -4.49 17.23 -12.31
C ALA A 388 -3.90 17.23 -10.89
N TYR A 389 -3.06 16.23 -10.58
CA TYR A 389 -2.35 16.14 -9.31
C TYR A 389 -1.29 17.23 -9.16
N GLU A 390 -0.53 17.51 -10.23
CA GLU A 390 0.47 18.59 -10.27
C GLU A 390 -0.16 19.96 -9.96
N VAL A 391 -1.28 20.29 -10.62
CA VAL A 391 -2.02 21.55 -10.38
C VAL A 391 -2.53 21.63 -8.95
N ALA A 392 -3.00 20.52 -8.37
CA ALA A 392 -3.43 20.46 -6.97
C ALA A 392 -2.28 20.74 -6.00
N LEU A 393 -1.12 20.11 -6.20
CA LEU A 393 0.06 20.32 -5.36
C LEU A 393 0.60 21.76 -5.50
N VAL A 394 0.65 22.30 -6.72
CA VAL A 394 1.07 23.71 -6.96
C VAL A 394 0.10 24.69 -6.29
N ALA A 395 -1.20 24.42 -6.30
CA ALA A 395 -2.19 25.26 -5.63
C ALA A 395 -1.99 25.30 -4.10
N LEU A 396 -1.62 24.17 -3.48
CA LEU A 396 -1.28 24.12 -2.05
C LEU A 396 0.05 24.82 -1.74
N ALA A 397 1.02 24.77 -2.66
CA ALA A 397 2.31 25.43 -2.52
C ALA A 397 2.22 26.97 -2.58
N THR A 398 1.20 27.52 -3.24
CA THR A 398 1.11 28.97 -3.52
C THR A 398 0.79 29.83 -2.28
N ASN A 399 0.21 29.25 -1.23
CA ASN A 399 -0.24 30.01 -0.06
C ASN A 399 0.20 29.36 1.25
N SER A 400 0.82 30.17 2.11
CA SER A 400 1.41 29.73 3.38
C SER A 400 0.47 28.96 4.31
N SER A 401 -0.83 29.26 4.27
CA SER A 401 -1.84 28.56 5.08
C SER A 401 -2.02 27.09 4.70
N PHE A 402 -1.63 26.69 3.49
CA PHE A 402 -1.85 25.34 2.96
C PHE A 402 -0.56 24.51 2.89
N HIS A 403 0.58 25.01 3.36
CA HIS A 403 1.86 24.29 3.29
C HIS A 403 1.85 22.99 4.13
N GLU A 404 1.16 22.96 5.26
CA GLU A 404 0.94 21.72 6.03
C GLU A 404 0.07 20.72 5.23
N GLY A 405 -0.94 21.25 4.53
CA GLY A 405 -1.75 20.48 3.59
C GLY A 405 -0.91 19.88 2.47
N LEU A 406 0.02 20.65 1.88
CA LEU A 406 0.96 20.17 0.88
C LEU A 406 1.82 19.02 1.41
N LEU A 407 2.45 19.20 2.58
CA LEU A 407 3.31 18.19 3.19
C LEU A 407 2.55 16.89 3.45
N SER A 408 1.34 16.97 4.02
CA SER A 408 0.51 15.79 4.25
C SER A 408 0.12 15.09 2.93
N THR A 409 -0.19 15.88 1.89
CA THR A 409 -0.59 15.36 0.57
C THR A 409 0.57 14.63 -0.10
N VAL A 410 1.77 15.23 -0.14
CA VAL A 410 2.99 14.62 -0.72
C VAL A 410 3.38 13.33 0.00
N LYS A 411 3.18 13.24 1.32
CA LYS A 411 3.38 12.01 2.10
C LYS A 411 2.36 10.92 1.80
N SER A 412 1.11 11.31 1.51
CA SER A 412 -0.01 10.38 1.35
C SER A 412 -0.20 9.85 -0.08
N TRP A 413 0.07 10.69 -1.08
CA TRP A 413 -0.18 10.35 -2.49
C TRP A 413 0.90 9.44 -3.04
N PRO A 414 0.54 8.36 -3.76
CA PRO A 414 1.52 7.51 -4.44
C PRO A 414 2.34 8.30 -5.45
N HIS A 415 3.67 8.23 -5.37
CA HIS A 415 4.58 9.03 -6.19
C HIS A 415 4.50 8.77 -7.71
N VAL A 416 3.83 7.69 -8.14
CA VAL A 416 3.67 7.28 -9.54
C VAL A 416 2.48 7.96 -10.22
N ILE A 417 1.72 8.80 -9.51
CA ILE A 417 0.54 9.49 -10.07
C ILE A 417 0.82 10.93 -10.51
N TYR A 418 2.00 11.48 -10.22
CA TYR A 418 2.37 12.84 -10.62
C TYR A 418 3.86 12.95 -10.90
N SER A 419 4.25 13.93 -11.74
CA SER A 419 5.66 14.30 -11.89
C SER A 419 6.06 15.30 -10.82
N ALA A 420 7.19 15.08 -10.13
CA ALA A 420 7.68 15.99 -9.10
C ALA A 420 8.26 17.29 -9.69
N LEU A 421 8.84 17.25 -10.89
CA LEU A 421 9.55 18.39 -11.50
C LEU A 421 8.70 19.68 -11.62
N PRO A 422 7.46 19.66 -12.13
CA PRO A 422 6.64 20.86 -12.24
C PRO A 422 6.33 21.49 -10.88
N VAL A 423 6.10 20.65 -9.87
CA VAL A 423 5.82 21.08 -8.50
C VAL A 423 7.06 21.69 -7.86
N ILE A 424 8.23 21.05 -8.04
CA ILE A 424 9.53 21.57 -7.60
C ILE A 424 9.79 22.94 -8.21
N ALA A 425 9.65 23.10 -9.53
CA ALA A 425 9.88 24.38 -10.21
C ALA A 425 8.95 25.50 -9.69
N ALA A 426 7.68 25.15 -9.40
CA ALA A 426 6.73 26.09 -8.83
C ALA A 426 7.07 26.51 -7.39
N ILE A 427 7.67 25.62 -6.59
CA ILE A 427 8.14 25.93 -5.23
C ILE A 427 9.47 26.71 -5.27
N GLU A 428 10.39 26.33 -6.16
CA GLU A 428 11.69 27.00 -6.38
C GLU A 428 11.54 28.46 -6.83
N THR A 429 10.54 28.77 -7.63
CA THR A 429 10.24 30.17 -7.99
C THR A 429 9.76 30.99 -6.78
N GLN A 430 9.02 30.36 -5.86
CA GLN A 430 8.50 30.99 -4.64
C GLN A 430 9.54 31.12 -3.52
N LEU A 431 10.58 30.27 -3.52
CA LEU A 431 11.73 30.29 -2.61
C LEU A 431 12.46 31.65 -2.57
N THR A 432 12.35 32.47 -3.62
CA THR A 432 12.93 33.82 -3.69
C THR A 432 12.14 34.88 -2.91
N THR A 433 10.93 34.55 -2.46
CA THR A 433 10.08 35.42 -1.63
C THR A 433 10.11 34.96 -0.18
N SER A 434 10.17 35.88 0.78
CA SER A 434 10.46 35.66 2.20
C SER A 434 9.39 34.87 3.01
N SER A 435 8.63 33.97 2.40
CA SER A 435 7.47 33.24 2.96
C SER A 435 7.74 31.76 3.24
N MET A 436 8.99 31.39 3.52
CA MET A 436 9.38 30.00 3.77
C MET A 436 8.89 29.50 5.13
N THR A 437 7.80 28.72 5.15
CA THR A 437 7.42 27.91 6.32
C THR A 437 8.24 26.62 6.38
N ASP A 438 8.37 26.04 7.57
CA ASP A 438 8.97 24.71 7.72
C ASP A 438 8.24 23.62 6.93
N ALA A 439 6.90 23.60 6.90
CA ALA A 439 6.16 22.61 6.13
C ALA A 439 6.53 22.59 4.64
N LEU A 440 6.68 23.77 4.02
CA LEU A 440 7.07 23.90 2.61
C LEU A 440 8.49 23.36 2.33
N LYS A 441 9.46 23.64 3.22
CA LYS A 441 10.82 23.10 3.08
C LYS A 441 10.83 21.58 3.17
N GLU A 442 10.06 21.02 4.09
CA GLU A 442 9.97 19.56 4.25
C GLU A 442 9.28 18.92 3.04
N ALA A 443 8.21 19.53 2.53
CA ALA A 443 7.53 19.06 1.32
C ALA A 443 8.49 19.09 0.10
N LEU A 444 9.28 20.15 -0.04
CA LEU A 444 10.29 20.26 -1.10
C LEU A 444 11.37 19.18 -0.99
N ALA A 445 11.88 18.92 0.23
CA ALA A 445 12.85 17.86 0.45
C ALA A 445 12.30 16.49 0.02
N GLN A 446 11.03 16.20 0.33
CA GLN A 446 10.38 14.97 -0.13
C GLN A 446 10.20 14.90 -1.64
N LEU A 447 9.84 16.01 -2.28
CA LEU A 447 9.73 16.07 -3.74
C LEU A 447 11.09 15.83 -4.41
N TYR A 448 12.19 16.37 -3.87
CA TYR A 448 13.53 16.05 -4.36
C TYR A 448 13.90 14.57 -4.22
N VAL A 449 13.50 13.92 -3.12
CA VAL A 449 13.68 12.46 -2.94
C VAL A 449 12.93 11.69 -4.02
N ILE A 450 11.67 12.08 -4.30
CA ILE A 450 10.81 11.43 -5.30
C ILE A 450 11.40 11.57 -6.71
N ASP A 451 11.95 12.74 -7.03
CA ASP A 451 12.58 13.02 -8.32
C ASP A 451 13.97 12.38 -8.47
N GLY A 452 14.57 11.88 -7.39
CA GLY A 452 15.93 11.35 -7.37
C GLY A 452 17.04 12.39 -7.22
N GLN A 453 16.70 13.65 -6.92
CA GLN A 453 17.64 14.74 -6.60
C GLN A 453 18.09 14.69 -5.13
N TYR A 454 18.72 13.58 -4.73
CA TYR A 454 19.01 13.31 -3.33
C TYR A 454 19.97 14.32 -2.68
N GLU A 455 20.88 14.94 -3.45
CA GLU A 455 21.82 15.95 -2.95
C GLU A 455 21.10 17.24 -2.49
N LYS A 456 20.11 17.70 -3.25
CA LYS A 456 19.33 18.90 -2.88
C LYS A 456 18.44 18.63 -1.67
N ALA A 457 17.87 17.42 -1.57
CA ALA A 457 17.14 17.01 -0.38
C ALA A 457 18.04 16.99 0.87
N LEU A 458 19.28 16.50 0.74
CA LEU A 458 20.27 16.48 1.82
C LEU A 458 20.56 17.89 2.36
N LEU A 459 20.68 18.89 1.49
CA LEU A 459 20.90 20.29 1.91
C LEU A 459 19.79 20.77 2.84
N ILE A 460 18.53 20.47 2.52
CA ILE A 460 17.38 20.87 3.34
C ILE A 460 17.33 20.07 4.65
N TYR A 461 17.65 18.77 4.63
CA TYR A 461 17.66 17.96 5.84
C TYR A 461 18.81 18.33 6.79
N ALA A 462 19.99 18.65 6.25
CA ALA A 462 21.14 19.10 7.04
C ALA A 462 20.86 20.43 7.77
N ASP A 463 20.21 21.39 7.11
CA ASP A 463 19.82 22.66 7.72
C ASP A 463 18.77 22.49 8.83
N ARG A 464 18.04 21.37 8.84
CA ARG A 464 17.04 21.03 9.88
C ARG A 464 17.63 20.38 11.13
N MET A 465 18.93 20.05 11.11
CA MET A 465 19.65 19.51 12.27
C MET A 465 19.02 18.24 12.87
N LYS A 466 18.50 17.36 12.02
CA LYS A 466 17.81 16.12 12.41
C LYS A 466 18.75 14.90 12.31
N PRO A 467 18.77 13.99 13.30
CA PRO A 467 19.68 12.83 13.30
C PRO A 467 19.41 11.82 12.18
N GLU A 468 18.21 11.79 11.62
CA GLU A 468 17.84 10.90 10.50
C GLU A 468 18.62 11.21 9.19
N VAL A 469 19.38 12.31 9.16
CA VAL A 469 20.29 12.66 8.06
C VAL A 469 21.36 11.59 7.83
N PHE A 470 21.86 10.94 8.89
CA PHE A 470 22.92 9.93 8.75
C PHE A 470 22.43 8.70 7.99
N ASP A 471 21.27 8.14 8.37
CA ASP A 471 20.62 7.03 7.66
C ASP A 471 20.34 7.38 6.20
N TYR A 472 19.97 8.64 5.93
CA TYR A 472 19.71 9.14 4.59
C TYR A 472 20.98 9.19 3.72
N ILE A 473 22.12 9.63 4.28
CA ILE A 473 23.40 9.68 3.57
C ILE A 473 23.84 8.26 3.19
N GLU A 474 23.76 7.31 4.13
CA GLU A 474 24.13 5.91 3.88
C GLU A 474 23.22 5.25 2.84
N LYS A 475 21.90 5.45 2.95
CA LYS A 475 20.91 4.86 2.05
C LYS A 475 21.12 5.27 0.59
N TYR A 476 21.48 6.53 0.33
CA TYR A 476 21.65 7.08 -1.02
C TYR A 476 23.11 7.30 -1.43
N ASN A 477 24.08 6.83 -0.62
CA ASN A 477 25.51 6.89 -0.90
C ASN A 477 26.04 8.32 -1.19
N LEU A 478 25.58 9.32 -0.42
CA LEU A 478 25.83 10.75 -0.66
C LEU A 478 27.14 11.27 -0.02
N HIS A 479 28.16 10.42 0.07
CA HIS A 479 29.40 10.72 0.78
C HIS A 479 30.25 11.84 0.14
N HIS A 480 30.01 12.18 -1.12
CA HIS A 480 30.67 13.34 -1.76
C HIS A 480 30.01 14.67 -1.36
N SER A 481 28.68 14.69 -1.25
CA SER A 481 27.88 15.90 -1.02
C SER A 481 27.98 16.41 0.43
N ILE A 482 28.50 15.59 1.35
CA ILE A 482 28.77 15.95 2.75
C ILE A 482 30.09 16.72 2.94
N ARG A 483 30.95 16.82 1.91
CA ARG A 483 32.29 17.42 2.01
C ARG A 483 32.26 18.84 2.57
N GLU A 484 31.28 19.66 2.22
CA GLU A 484 31.18 21.07 2.67
C GLU A 484 30.33 21.25 3.95
N LYS A 485 29.81 20.16 4.52
CA LYS A 485 28.82 20.17 5.61
C LYS A 485 29.31 19.51 6.90
N VAL A 486 30.62 19.35 7.05
CA VAL A 486 31.27 18.70 8.20
C VAL A 486 30.78 19.28 9.53
N LEU A 487 30.75 20.62 9.66
CA LEU A 487 30.33 21.28 10.89
C LEU A 487 28.86 20.99 11.23
N GLN A 488 27.97 21.02 10.23
CA GLN A 488 26.54 20.78 10.43
C GLN A 488 26.31 19.35 10.93
N LEU A 489 26.98 18.35 10.33
CA LEU A 489 26.89 16.95 10.76
C LEU A 489 27.42 16.74 12.19
N MET A 490 28.58 17.33 12.52
CA MET A 490 29.18 17.24 13.85
C MET A 490 28.29 17.85 14.94
N MET A 491 27.52 18.88 14.61
CA MET A 491 26.56 19.49 15.54
C MET A 491 25.28 18.67 15.74
N ILE A 492 24.88 17.85 14.77
CA ILE A 492 23.71 16.97 14.88
C ILE A 492 24.02 15.81 15.81
N ASP A 493 25.06 15.04 15.48
CA ASP A 493 25.56 13.95 16.31
C ASP A 493 27.06 13.79 16.05
N CYS A 494 27.86 14.15 17.05
CA CYS A 494 29.31 14.08 16.93
C CYS A 494 29.85 12.65 16.84
N LYS A 495 29.17 11.64 17.41
CA LYS A 495 29.64 10.26 17.36
C LYS A 495 29.43 9.66 15.97
N HIS A 496 28.21 9.78 15.44
CA HIS A 496 27.90 9.31 14.09
C HIS A 496 28.63 10.13 13.03
N GLY A 497 28.73 11.45 13.21
CA GLY A 497 29.50 12.34 12.34
C GLY A 497 30.96 11.93 12.22
N VAL A 498 31.65 11.70 13.34
CA VAL A 498 33.06 11.27 13.33
C VAL A 498 33.24 9.93 12.63
N LEU A 499 32.40 8.93 12.95
CA LEU A 499 32.47 7.61 12.31
C LEU A 499 32.30 7.71 10.78
N LEU A 500 31.30 8.46 10.32
CA LEU A 500 31.00 8.65 8.90
C LEU A 500 32.15 9.36 8.17
N LEU A 501 32.78 10.36 8.79
CA LEU A 501 33.96 11.04 8.23
C LEU A 501 35.18 10.11 8.14
N ILE A 502 35.43 9.29 9.15
CA ILE A 502 36.58 8.36 9.18
C ILE A 502 36.41 7.25 8.14
N GLN A 503 35.21 6.69 8.01
CA GLN A 503 34.90 5.66 7.00
C GLN A 503 35.11 6.18 5.57
N ASN A 504 34.89 7.49 5.35
CA ASN A 504 34.97 8.13 4.04
C ASN A 504 36.21 9.04 3.87
N LYS A 505 37.33 8.69 4.54
CA LYS A 505 38.59 9.46 4.52
C LYS A 505 39.20 9.69 3.12
N ASP A 506 38.85 8.84 2.14
CA ASP A 506 39.35 8.95 0.76
C ASP A 506 38.60 10.05 -0.01
N LEU A 507 37.36 10.34 0.37
CA LEU A 507 36.53 11.39 -0.24
C LEU A 507 36.65 12.72 0.52
N ILE A 508 36.81 12.66 1.85
CA ILE A 508 36.93 13.83 2.73
C ILE A 508 38.23 13.67 3.49
N THR A 509 39.26 14.41 3.07
CA THR A 509 40.57 14.26 3.69
C THR A 509 40.55 14.83 5.12
N PRO A 510 41.41 14.33 6.02
CA PRO A 510 41.56 14.92 7.34
C PRO A 510 41.84 16.43 7.31
N SER A 511 42.52 16.93 6.27
CA SER A 511 42.75 18.37 6.06
C SER A 511 41.46 19.15 5.74
N ASP A 512 40.56 18.58 4.92
CA ASP A 512 39.25 19.20 4.63
C ASP A 512 38.38 19.28 5.90
N VAL A 513 38.40 18.25 6.75
CA VAL A 513 37.66 18.23 8.02
C VAL A 513 38.21 19.27 9.00
N VAL A 514 39.52 19.26 9.22
CA VAL A 514 40.19 20.16 10.17
C VAL A 514 40.02 21.62 9.74
N SER A 515 40.21 21.93 8.46
CA SER A 515 40.05 23.31 7.95
C SER A 515 38.61 23.85 8.11
N GLN A 516 37.59 23.02 7.89
CA GLN A 516 36.19 23.42 8.09
C GLN A 516 35.84 23.65 9.55
N LEU A 517 36.34 22.80 10.46
CA LEU A 517 36.11 22.98 11.90
C LEU A 517 36.86 24.20 12.44
N LEU A 518 38.09 24.48 11.96
CA LEU A 518 38.85 25.67 12.37
C LEU A 518 38.23 26.98 11.86
N ASN A 519 37.63 26.97 10.67
CA ASN A 519 36.97 28.15 10.09
C ASN A 519 35.56 28.41 10.67
N ALA A 520 35.06 27.55 11.56
CA ALA A 520 33.76 27.70 12.19
C ALA A 520 33.77 28.85 13.22
N SER A 521 32.96 29.89 12.99
CA SER A 521 32.84 31.04 13.91
C SER A 521 32.18 30.68 15.26
N ASN A 522 32.65 31.34 16.34
CA ASN A 522 32.28 31.41 17.78
C ASN A 522 30.97 30.83 18.39
N LYS A 523 30.07 30.16 17.66
CA LYS A 523 28.80 29.63 18.21
C LYS A 523 28.92 28.23 18.83
N CYS A 524 30.01 27.51 18.59
CA CYS A 524 30.28 26.18 19.15
C CYS A 524 31.72 26.14 19.67
N ASP A 525 32.11 25.06 20.35
CA ASP A 525 33.52 24.79 20.67
C ASP A 525 34.13 23.91 19.57
N PRO A 526 34.61 24.50 18.45
CA PRO A 526 35.19 23.74 17.34
C PRO A 526 36.41 22.94 17.79
N ARG A 527 37.11 23.36 18.86
CA ARG A 527 38.26 22.66 19.41
C ARG A 527 37.84 21.32 20.04
N TYR A 528 36.68 21.25 20.68
CA TYR A 528 36.15 19.99 21.21
C TYR A 528 35.79 18.99 20.08
N PHE A 529 35.14 19.44 19.01
CA PHE A 529 34.85 18.57 17.86
C PHE A 529 36.10 18.10 17.14
N LEU A 530 37.11 18.97 17.06
CA LEU A 530 38.42 18.64 16.51
C LEU A 530 39.12 17.57 17.35
N HIS A 531 39.04 17.67 18.67
CA HIS A 531 39.57 16.66 19.59
C HIS A 531 38.91 15.29 19.36
N LEU A 532 37.57 15.23 19.34
CA LEU A 532 36.83 13.98 19.13
C LEU A 532 37.16 13.32 17.79
N TYR A 533 37.24 14.12 16.72
CA TYR A 533 37.59 13.63 15.39
C TYR A 533 39.02 13.09 15.34
N LEU A 534 40.02 13.86 15.80
CA LEU A 534 41.42 13.46 15.75
C LEU A 534 41.72 12.28 16.68
N HIS A 535 41.08 12.21 17.85
CA HIS A 535 41.19 11.06 18.75
C HIS A 535 40.69 9.78 18.06
N SER A 536 39.47 9.81 17.52
CA SER A 536 38.89 8.65 16.85
C SER A 536 39.67 8.26 15.58
N LEU A 537 40.20 9.25 14.84
CA LEU A 537 41.06 9.02 13.68
C LEU A 537 42.34 8.29 14.08
N PHE A 538 42.93 8.66 15.22
CA PHE A 538 44.14 8.03 15.76
C PHE A 538 43.90 6.60 16.22
N GLU A 539 42.77 6.30 16.86
CA GLU A 539 42.40 4.93 17.27
C GLU A 539 42.26 3.98 16.06
N VAL A 540 41.71 4.47 14.95
CA VAL A 540 41.55 3.68 13.73
C VAL A 540 42.88 3.54 12.97
N ASN A 541 43.66 4.62 12.85
CA ASN A 541 44.96 4.59 12.20
C ASN A 541 45.90 5.66 12.80
N PRO A 542 46.94 5.24 13.55
CA PRO A 542 47.90 6.15 14.18
C PRO A 542 48.64 7.09 13.22
N ASN A 543 48.70 6.78 11.92
CA ASN A 543 49.40 7.59 10.92
C ASN A 543 48.45 8.48 10.09
N ALA A 544 47.14 8.32 10.19
CA ALA A 544 46.18 9.07 9.35
C ALA A 544 46.11 10.56 9.71
N GLY A 545 46.40 10.91 10.97
CA GLY A 545 46.41 12.28 11.48
C GLY A 545 47.81 12.88 11.66
N LYS A 546 48.86 12.31 11.04
CA LYS A 546 50.27 12.66 11.34
C LYS A 546 50.57 14.16 11.31
N ASP A 547 49.98 14.89 10.35
CA ASP A 547 50.22 16.33 10.16
C ASP A 547 49.53 17.19 11.24
N PHE A 548 48.62 16.58 12.01
CA PHE A 548 47.84 17.22 13.06
C PHE A 548 48.23 16.75 14.46
N HIS A 549 49.25 15.91 14.62
CA HIS A 549 49.64 15.39 15.94
C HIS A 549 50.10 16.49 16.90
N ASP A 550 50.78 17.53 16.41
CA ASP A 550 51.11 18.72 17.22
C ASP A 550 49.87 19.41 17.81
N MET A 551 48.83 19.54 16.99
CA MET A 551 47.55 20.12 17.40
C MET A 551 46.82 19.17 18.34
N GLN A 552 46.92 17.87 18.11
CA GLN A 552 46.29 16.86 18.94
C GLN A 552 46.88 16.82 20.36
N VAL A 553 48.19 17.08 20.54
CA VAL A 553 48.80 17.27 21.87
C VAL A 553 48.14 18.43 22.62
N GLU A 554 47.96 19.58 21.95
CA GLU A 554 47.27 20.74 22.52
C GLU A 554 45.83 20.40 22.91
N LEU A 555 45.12 19.65 22.07
CA LEU A 555 43.73 19.27 22.31
C LEU A 555 43.58 18.24 23.44
N TYR A 556 44.43 17.22 23.52
CA TYR A 556 44.42 16.28 24.64
C TYR A 556 44.67 16.98 25.97
N ALA A 557 45.67 17.86 26.01
CA ALA A 557 45.97 18.59 27.22
C ALA A 557 44.83 19.58 27.62
N ASP A 558 43.91 19.93 26.73
CA ASP A 558 42.73 20.78 27.02
C ASP A 558 41.49 19.96 27.43
N PHE A 559 41.19 18.88 26.71
CA PHE A 559 39.90 18.17 26.83
C PHE A 559 40.01 16.78 27.45
N ASP A 560 41.14 16.07 27.28
CA ASP A 560 41.34 14.73 27.87
C ASP A 560 42.82 14.46 28.21
N PRO A 561 43.32 15.01 29.34
CA PRO A 561 44.71 14.85 29.75
C PRO A 561 45.13 13.40 29.99
N LYS A 562 44.19 12.50 30.32
CA LYS A 562 44.49 11.09 30.62
C LYS A 562 44.97 10.34 29.39
N MET A 563 44.50 10.74 28.21
CA MET A 563 44.86 10.13 26.93
C MET A 563 46.13 10.72 26.31
N LEU A 564 46.68 11.78 26.90
CA LEU A 564 47.90 12.42 26.41
C LEU A 564 49.12 11.51 26.52
N LEU A 565 49.38 10.91 27.69
CA LEU A 565 50.53 10.02 27.89
C LEU A 565 50.49 8.77 26.98
N PRO A 566 49.36 8.05 26.84
CA PRO A 566 49.22 6.99 25.83
C PRO A 566 49.52 7.48 24.41
N PHE A 567 49.00 8.65 24.02
CA PHE A 567 49.22 9.22 22.69
C PHE A 567 50.69 9.54 22.43
N LEU A 568 51.39 10.17 23.39
CA LEU A 568 52.81 10.50 23.29
C LEU A 568 53.70 9.24 23.15
N ARG A 569 53.30 8.12 23.78
CA ARG A 569 54.00 6.84 23.65
C ARG A 569 53.84 6.22 22.26
N SER A 570 52.64 6.30 21.71
CA SER A 570 52.29 5.65 20.44
C SER A 570 52.65 6.48 19.20
N SER A 571 52.58 7.81 19.29
CA SER A 571 52.84 8.73 18.19
C SER A 571 54.33 9.06 18.04
N GLN A 572 54.78 9.27 16.80
CA GLN A 572 56.15 9.69 16.47
C GLN A 572 56.23 11.00 15.67
N HIS A 573 55.08 11.62 15.37
CA HIS A 573 54.99 12.74 14.41
C HIS A 573 54.73 14.10 15.07
N TYR A 574 54.90 14.23 16.38
CA TYR A 574 54.77 15.49 17.10
C TYR A 574 56.15 16.09 17.44
N THR A 575 56.21 17.41 17.56
CA THR A 575 57.40 18.18 17.93
C THR A 575 57.60 18.15 19.44
N LEU A 576 58.75 17.63 19.88
CA LEU A 576 59.04 17.42 21.31
C LEU A 576 59.08 18.74 22.09
N GLU A 577 59.68 19.78 21.51
CA GLU A 577 59.83 21.10 22.14
C GLU A 577 58.46 21.74 22.39
N LYS A 578 57.59 21.74 21.37
CA LYS A 578 56.24 22.32 21.47
C LYS A 578 55.37 21.54 22.44
N ALA A 579 55.44 20.20 22.40
CA ALA A 579 54.71 19.35 23.33
C ALA A 579 55.16 19.59 24.78
N TYR A 580 56.46 19.79 25.00
CA TYR A 580 57.02 20.11 26.31
C TYR A 580 56.53 21.47 26.84
N GLU A 581 56.53 22.52 26.00
CA GLU A 581 56.01 23.84 26.36
C GLU A 581 54.53 23.80 26.76
N ILE A 582 53.70 23.05 26.03
CA ILE A 582 52.28 22.85 26.35
C ILE A 582 52.13 22.15 27.70
N CYS A 583 52.92 21.10 27.96
CA CYS A 583 52.84 20.35 29.21
C CYS A 583 53.33 21.17 30.42
N ILE A 584 54.33 22.06 30.24
CA ILE A 584 54.75 23.02 31.27
C ILE A 584 53.62 24.01 31.57
N GLY A 585 53.02 24.60 30.54
CA GLY A 585 51.98 25.61 30.70
C GLY A 585 50.72 25.10 31.41
N ARG A 586 50.50 23.78 31.46
CA ARG A 586 49.32 23.11 32.05
C ARG A 586 49.64 22.20 33.24
N ASP A 587 50.89 22.23 33.73
CA ASP A 587 51.36 21.45 34.90
C ASP A 587 51.18 19.92 34.76
N LEU A 588 51.37 19.40 33.54
CA LEU A 588 51.26 17.97 33.22
C LEU A 588 52.58 17.23 33.47
N LEU A 589 52.87 16.98 34.75
CA LEU A 589 54.18 16.53 35.21
C LEU A 589 54.64 15.16 34.67
N ARG A 590 53.75 14.17 34.55
CA ARG A 590 54.13 12.82 34.08
C ARG A 590 54.45 12.81 32.59
N GLU A 591 53.72 13.60 31.82
CA GLU A 591 53.93 13.79 30.39
C GLU A 591 55.20 14.61 30.12
N GLN A 592 55.50 15.62 30.95
CA GLN A 592 56.78 16.34 30.91
C GLN A 592 57.97 15.40 31.05
N VAL A 593 57.94 14.50 32.04
CA VAL A 593 59.00 13.51 32.28
C VAL A 593 59.20 12.60 31.08
N PHE A 594 58.10 12.11 30.50
CA PHE A 594 58.15 11.28 29.30
C PHE A 594 58.78 12.00 28.10
N ILE A 595 58.37 13.24 27.84
CA ILE A 595 58.91 14.05 26.73
C ILE A 595 60.39 14.37 26.95
N LEU A 596 60.79 14.80 28.15
CA LEU A 596 62.18 15.07 28.51
C LEU A 596 63.07 13.82 28.35
N GLY A 597 62.56 12.65 28.71
CA GLY A 597 63.23 11.37 28.46
C GLY A 597 63.47 11.10 26.97
N ARG A 598 62.51 11.45 26.10
CA ARG A 598 62.68 11.33 24.63
C ARG A 598 63.57 12.42 24.02
N MET A 599 63.64 13.59 24.62
CA MET A 599 64.57 14.66 24.23
C MET A 599 66.03 14.36 24.63
N GLY A 600 66.26 13.30 25.43
CA GLY A 600 67.58 13.01 26.00
C GLY A 600 67.96 13.91 27.18
N ASN A 601 67.03 14.72 27.68
CA ASN A 601 67.23 15.61 28.84
C ASN A 601 66.95 14.87 30.16
N SER A 602 67.54 13.68 30.32
CA SER A 602 67.21 12.74 31.40
C SER A 602 67.48 13.29 32.81
N LYS A 603 68.48 14.17 32.98
CA LYS A 603 68.76 14.84 34.28
C LYS A 603 67.66 15.82 34.67
N GLN A 604 67.08 16.54 33.69
CA GLN A 604 65.95 17.43 33.94
C GLN A 604 64.66 16.62 34.18
N ALA A 605 64.45 15.53 33.44
CA ALA A 605 63.33 14.62 33.67
C ALA A 605 63.35 14.09 35.11
N LEU A 606 64.50 13.61 35.57
CA LEU A 606 64.71 13.12 36.93
C LEU A 606 64.46 14.20 37.98
N ALA A 607 64.90 15.44 37.73
CA ALA A 607 64.63 16.56 38.61
C ALA A 607 63.12 16.88 38.71
N VAL A 608 62.36 16.75 37.63
CA VAL A 608 60.88 16.92 37.65
C VAL A 608 60.22 15.80 38.47
N ILE A 609 60.66 14.55 38.33
CA ILE A 609 60.12 13.44 39.13
C ILE A 609 60.37 13.67 40.62
N ILE A 610 61.61 13.99 41.00
CA ILE A 610 62.00 14.08 42.41
C ILE A 610 61.47 15.36 43.07
N ASN A 611 61.47 16.48 42.36
CA ASN A 611 61.12 17.78 42.95
C ASN A 611 59.64 18.13 42.83
N ASN A 612 58.97 17.74 41.74
CA ASN A 612 57.58 18.14 41.49
C ASN A 612 56.59 16.98 41.74
N LEU A 613 56.86 15.77 41.23
CA LEU A 613 55.98 14.60 41.45
C LEU A 613 56.13 14.01 42.86
N GLY A 614 57.36 13.93 43.36
CA GLY A 614 57.66 13.29 44.64
C GLY A 614 57.53 11.75 44.63
N ASP A 615 57.40 11.15 43.44
CA ASP A 615 57.24 9.71 43.26
C ASP A 615 58.59 9.02 42.99
N ILE A 616 59.07 8.27 43.98
CA ILE A 616 60.39 7.62 43.94
C ILE A 616 60.34 6.33 43.15
N GLU A 617 59.19 5.64 43.16
CA GLU A 617 59.03 4.39 42.43
C GLU A 617 59.13 4.69 40.94
N GLU A 618 58.46 5.75 40.47
CA GLU A 618 58.55 6.23 39.08
C GLU A 618 59.98 6.75 38.74
N ALA A 619 60.69 7.35 39.70
CA ALA A 619 62.08 7.77 39.51
C ALA A 619 63.05 6.57 39.33
N VAL A 620 62.88 5.53 40.15
CA VAL A 620 63.68 4.29 40.08
C VAL A 620 63.39 3.53 38.80
N GLU A 621 62.11 3.41 38.41
CA GLU A 621 61.72 2.81 37.13
C GLU A 621 62.30 3.59 35.94
N PHE A 622 62.24 4.93 35.96
CA PHE A 622 62.77 5.77 34.89
C PHE A 622 64.29 5.57 34.72
N VAL A 623 65.06 5.63 35.80
CA VAL A 623 66.53 5.46 35.74
C VAL A 623 66.90 4.02 35.33
N THR A 624 66.20 3.01 35.86
CA THR A 624 66.39 1.60 35.46
C THR A 624 66.13 1.41 33.96
N MET A 625 65.10 2.06 33.41
CA MET A 625 64.74 1.94 31.99
C MET A 625 65.72 2.67 31.04
N GLN A 626 66.40 3.72 31.52
CA GLN A 626 67.41 4.45 30.73
C GLN A 626 68.77 3.74 30.69
N ASN A 627 69.06 2.84 31.64
CA ASN A 627 70.31 2.08 31.74
C ASN A 627 71.57 2.97 31.69
N ASP A 628 71.55 4.07 32.44
CA ASP A 628 72.62 5.07 32.53
C ASP A 628 73.08 5.22 33.99
N ASP A 629 74.34 4.85 34.26
CA ASP A 629 74.95 4.88 35.60
C ASP A 629 75.06 6.31 36.16
N ASP A 630 75.23 7.33 35.30
CA ASP A 630 75.31 8.73 35.72
C ASP A 630 73.95 9.26 36.25
N LEU A 631 72.84 8.69 35.77
CA LEU A 631 71.50 9.01 36.26
C LEU A 631 71.22 8.37 37.62
N TRP A 632 71.80 7.20 37.91
CA TRP A 632 71.74 6.58 39.22
C TRP A 632 72.46 7.42 40.28
N GLU A 633 73.65 7.93 39.97
CA GLU A 633 74.37 8.84 40.86
C GLU A 633 73.58 10.13 41.11
N GLU A 634 72.96 10.70 40.08
CA GLU A 634 72.14 11.91 40.20
C GLU A 634 70.85 11.66 41.02
N LEU A 635 70.19 10.49 40.86
CA LEU A 635 69.04 10.09 41.67
C LEU A 635 69.43 9.98 43.15
N ILE A 636 70.53 9.30 43.44
CA ILE A 636 71.04 9.15 44.80
C ILE A 636 71.34 10.53 45.39
N LYS A 637 72.07 11.38 44.68
CA LYS A 637 72.42 12.74 45.13
C LYS A 637 71.19 13.60 45.44
N GLN A 638 70.16 13.57 44.60
CA GLN A 638 68.93 14.33 44.83
C GLN A 638 68.08 13.74 45.97
N CYS A 639 68.02 12.41 46.11
CA CYS A 639 67.33 11.74 47.21
C CYS A 639 68.01 11.97 48.57
N LEU A 640 69.34 12.11 48.62
CA LEU A 640 70.08 12.41 49.86
C LEU A 640 69.67 13.76 50.50
N HIS A 641 69.15 14.69 49.69
CA HIS A 641 68.62 15.96 50.19
C HIS A 641 67.19 15.85 50.76
N LYS A 642 66.52 14.69 50.64
CA LYS A 642 65.15 14.43 51.13
C LYS A 642 65.08 13.12 51.93
N PRO A 643 65.19 13.14 53.28
CA PRO A 643 65.32 11.95 54.12
C PRO A 643 64.16 10.94 54.02
N GLU A 644 62.95 11.42 53.72
CA GLU A 644 61.79 10.56 53.48
C GLU A 644 61.96 9.66 52.23
N MET A 645 62.70 10.15 51.23
CA MET A 645 62.88 9.45 49.95
C MET A 645 63.97 8.38 50.00
N VAL A 646 64.99 8.57 50.82
CA VAL A 646 66.13 7.64 50.95
C VAL A 646 65.68 6.24 51.34
N GLY A 647 64.70 6.13 52.25
CA GLY A 647 64.23 4.81 52.67
C GLY A 647 63.31 4.11 51.65
N MET A 648 62.59 4.86 50.80
CA MET A 648 61.87 4.25 49.66
C MET A 648 62.84 3.80 48.57
N LEU A 649 63.92 4.57 48.32
CA LEU A 649 64.98 4.18 47.39
C LEU A 649 65.56 2.80 47.78
N LEU A 650 65.88 2.61 49.06
CA LEU A 650 66.38 1.32 49.58
C LEU A 650 65.39 0.15 49.39
N GLU A 651 64.08 0.39 49.42
CA GLU A 651 63.06 -0.65 49.22
C GLU A 651 62.88 -1.04 47.75
N HIS A 652 62.99 -0.08 46.82
CA HIS A 652 62.65 -0.29 45.39
C HIS A 652 63.86 -0.55 44.48
N THR A 653 65.10 -0.43 44.98
CA THR A 653 66.32 -0.72 44.19
C THR A 653 66.78 -2.19 44.25
N VAL A 654 66.01 -3.08 44.89
CA VAL A 654 66.36 -4.51 45.05
C VAL A 654 66.44 -5.19 43.68
N GLY A 655 67.65 -5.58 43.27
CA GLY A 655 67.94 -6.25 42.00
C GLY A 655 68.61 -5.38 40.94
N SER A 656 68.49 -4.05 41.01
CA SER A 656 69.08 -3.10 40.04
C SER A 656 70.37 -2.45 40.52
N LEU A 657 70.53 -2.25 41.83
CA LEU A 657 71.72 -1.69 42.45
C LEU A 657 72.14 -2.50 43.68
N ASP A 658 73.45 -2.46 44.00
CA ASP A 658 73.96 -3.04 45.25
C ASP A 658 73.46 -2.22 46.46
N PRO A 659 72.67 -2.80 47.38
CA PRO A 659 72.20 -2.11 48.57
C PRO A 659 73.34 -1.54 49.44
N LEU A 660 74.53 -2.17 49.41
CA LEU A 660 75.70 -1.68 50.14
C LEU A 660 76.21 -0.34 49.61
N TYR A 661 76.08 -0.11 48.30
CA TYR A 661 76.50 1.14 47.66
C TYR A 661 75.66 2.34 48.14
N ILE A 662 74.33 2.16 48.24
CA ILE A 662 73.40 3.19 48.73
C ILE A 662 73.64 3.48 50.21
N VAL A 663 73.80 2.43 51.04
CA VAL A 663 74.05 2.57 52.48
C VAL A 663 75.35 3.34 52.76
N ASN A 664 76.41 3.09 51.98
CA ASN A 664 77.69 3.78 52.13
C ASN A 664 77.64 5.28 51.78
N MET A 665 76.64 5.73 51.00
CA MET A 665 76.49 7.13 50.61
C MET A 665 75.60 7.96 51.55
N VAL A 666 74.91 7.32 52.51
CA VAL A 666 74.07 8.03 53.48
C VAL A 666 74.97 8.82 54.47
N PRO A 667 74.79 10.15 54.62
CA PRO A 667 75.53 10.95 55.58
C PRO A 667 75.29 10.50 57.02
N ASN A 668 76.37 10.48 57.81
CA ASN A 668 76.29 10.18 59.24
C ASN A 668 75.37 11.20 59.95
N GLY A 669 74.33 10.71 60.63
CA GLY A 669 73.37 11.53 61.37
C GLY A 669 72.07 11.85 60.63
N LEU A 670 71.85 11.36 59.40
CA LEU A 670 70.57 11.48 58.69
C LEU A 670 69.52 10.56 59.32
N GLU A 671 68.40 11.12 59.81
CA GLU A 671 67.27 10.33 60.31
C GLU A 671 66.43 9.78 59.14
N ILE A 672 66.50 8.47 58.90
CA ILE A 672 65.69 7.78 57.88
C ILE A 672 64.47 7.12 58.55
N PRO A 673 63.24 7.52 58.20
CA PRO A 673 62.03 6.89 58.73
C PRO A 673 61.98 5.39 58.41
N ARG A 674 61.64 4.58 59.43
CA ARG A 674 61.42 3.12 59.34
C ARG A 674 62.58 2.30 58.76
N LEU A 675 63.81 2.79 58.85
CA LEU A 675 65.01 2.12 58.31
C LEU A 675 65.13 0.64 58.75
N ARG A 676 64.81 0.34 60.02
CA ARG A 676 64.85 -1.04 60.54
C ARG A 676 63.93 -1.98 59.76
N ASP A 677 62.66 -1.61 59.59
CA ASP A 677 61.68 -2.44 58.88
C ASP A 677 62.11 -2.65 57.42
N ARG A 678 62.64 -1.58 56.81
CA ARG A 678 63.12 -1.55 55.41
C ARG A 678 64.31 -2.49 55.19
N LEU A 679 65.30 -2.46 56.09
CA LEU A 679 66.45 -3.37 56.05
C LEU A 679 66.05 -4.83 56.23
N VAL A 680 65.08 -5.12 57.12
CA VAL A 680 64.56 -6.48 57.32
C VAL A 680 63.90 -7.00 56.03
N LYS A 681 63.11 -6.16 55.35
CA LYS A 681 62.48 -6.49 54.08
C LYS A 681 63.54 -6.81 53.01
N ILE A 682 64.54 -5.94 52.79
CA ILE A 682 65.62 -6.15 51.81
C ILE A 682 66.37 -7.46 52.05
N ILE A 683 66.74 -7.75 53.31
CA ILE A 683 67.45 -9.00 53.66
C ILE A 683 66.57 -10.23 53.39
N THR A 684 65.27 -10.11 53.68
CA THR A 684 64.31 -11.20 53.45
C THR A 684 64.10 -11.45 51.95
N ASP A 685 63.93 -10.39 51.17
CA ASP A 685 63.73 -10.45 49.70
C ASP A 685 64.97 -11.02 49.00
N TYR A 686 66.18 -10.64 49.43
CA TYR A 686 67.41 -11.21 48.88
C TYR A 686 67.57 -12.71 49.20
N ARG A 687 67.10 -13.12 50.40
CA ARG A 687 67.11 -14.53 50.82
C ARG A 687 66.09 -15.35 50.02
N THR A 688 64.90 -14.81 49.75
CA THR A 688 63.89 -15.48 48.93
C THR A 688 64.33 -15.56 47.46
N GLU A 689 64.92 -14.50 46.89
CA GLU A 689 65.49 -14.51 45.53
C GLU A 689 66.58 -15.58 45.39
N THR A 690 67.49 -15.67 46.36
CA THR A 690 68.56 -16.68 46.37
C THR A 690 67.99 -18.10 46.45
N SER A 691 66.94 -18.31 47.25
CA SER A 691 66.24 -19.59 47.36
C SER A 691 65.49 -19.97 46.07
N LEU A 692 64.84 -19.00 45.43
CA LEU A 692 64.15 -19.17 44.15
C LEU A 692 65.13 -19.55 43.04
N ARG A 693 66.28 -18.86 42.95
CA ARG A 693 67.33 -19.20 41.98
C ARG A 693 67.86 -20.62 42.19
N HIS A 694 68.01 -21.07 43.44
CA HIS A 694 68.37 -22.46 43.72
C HIS A 694 67.28 -23.45 43.26
N GLY A 695 66.01 -23.22 43.63
CA GLY A 695 64.90 -24.09 43.24
C GLY A 695 64.71 -24.19 41.72
N CYS A 696 64.76 -23.07 41.00
CA CYS A 696 64.69 -23.06 39.54
C CYS A 696 65.84 -23.83 38.90
N ASN A 697 67.05 -23.74 39.46
CA ASN A 697 68.21 -24.48 38.96
C ASN A 697 68.03 -26.00 39.15
N ASP A 698 67.45 -26.42 40.27
CA ASP A 698 67.20 -27.85 40.52
C ASP A 698 66.09 -28.43 39.63
N ILE A 699 65.02 -27.66 39.37
CA ILE A 699 63.98 -28.04 38.38
C ILE A 699 64.57 -28.15 36.98
N LEU A 700 65.36 -27.17 36.54
CA LEU A 700 66.01 -27.19 35.23
C LEU A 700 66.90 -28.43 35.04
N LYS A 701 67.63 -28.84 36.09
CA LYS A 701 68.41 -30.08 36.06
C LYS A 701 67.50 -31.30 35.90
N ALA A 702 66.40 -31.39 36.66
CA ALA A 702 65.47 -32.51 36.58
C ALA A 702 64.77 -32.62 35.20
N ASP A 703 64.31 -31.49 34.66
CA ASP A 703 63.68 -31.44 33.34
C ASP A 703 64.64 -31.84 32.22
N SER A 704 65.90 -31.40 32.31
CA SER A 704 66.94 -31.80 31.34
C SER A 704 67.12 -33.32 31.30
N VAL A 705 67.05 -33.99 32.46
CA VAL A 705 67.15 -35.46 32.55
C VAL A 705 65.88 -36.12 31.99
N ASN A 706 64.69 -35.64 32.35
CA ASN A 706 63.43 -36.20 31.86
C ASN A 706 63.30 -36.09 30.32
N LEU A 707 63.68 -34.95 29.75
CA LEU A 707 63.69 -34.74 28.30
C LEU A 707 64.67 -35.70 27.59
N LEU A 708 65.84 -35.95 28.19
CA LEU A 708 66.81 -36.92 27.66
C LEU A 708 66.22 -38.35 27.62
N VAL A 709 65.53 -38.76 28.68
CA VAL A 709 64.87 -40.08 28.76
C VAL A 709 63.75 -40.21 27.72
N LYS A 710 62.94 -39.17 27.55
CA LYS A 710 61.87 -39.15 26.54
C LYS A 710 62.45 -39.23 25.13
N TYR A 711 63.50 -38.48 24.84
CA TYR A 711 64.21 -38.54 23.56
C TYR A 711 64.76 -39.96 23.27
N TYR A 712 65.36 -40.61 24.27
CA TYR A 712 65.85 -41.99 24.12
C TYR A 712 64.72 -42.97 23.80
N LYS A 713 63.56 -42.85 24.46
CA LYS A 713 62.38 -43.69 24.18
C LYS A 713 61.81 -43.46 22.78
N GLU A 714 61.76 -42.23 22.28
CA GLU A 714 61.29 -41.96 20.91
C GLU A 714 62.28 -42.47 19.86
N ALA A 715 63.59 -42.34 20.09
CA ALA A 715 64.62 -42.77 19.15
C ALA A 715 64.65 -44.29 18.87
N ILE A 716 64.09 -45.12 19.76
CA ILE A 716 64.03 -46.59 19.60
C ILE A 716 62.77 -47.11 18.89
N HIS A 717 61.79 -46.25 18.56
CA HIS A 717 60.58 -46.66 17.83
C HIS A 717 60.79 -46.55 16.31
N GLY A 718 60.58 -47.66 15.58
CA GLY A 718 60.60 -47.71 14.12
C GLY A 718 59.18 -47.62 13.53
N ILE A 719 59.02 -46.85 12.46
CA ILE A 719 57.74 -46.66 11.74
C ILE A 719 57.67 -47.67 10.58
N TYR A 720 56.58 -48.43 10.53
CA TYR A 720 56.27 -49.36 9.46
C TYR A 720 55.52 -48.65 8.32
N LEU A 721 55.95 -48.87 7.08
CA LEU A 721 55.36 -48.32 5.86
C LEU A 721 55.06 -49.48 4.89
N SER A 722 53.79 -49.71 4.57
CA SER A 722 53.33 -50.72 3.60
C SER A 722 52.58 -50.09 2.43
N SER A 723 52.62 -50.75 1.28
CA SER A 723 51.89 -50.36 0.06
C SER A 723 50.38 -50.61 0.20
N GLU A 724 49.55 -49.69 -0.31
CA GLU A 724 48.09 -49.63 -0.15
C GLU A 724 47.33 -50.92 -0.57
N GLU A 725 47.94 -51.80 -1.36
CA GLU A 725 47.32 -53.07 -1.76
C GLU A 725 47.35 -54.15 -0.66
N ASP A 726 48.30 -54.11 0.27
CA ASP A 726 48.36 -55.06 1.41
C ASP A 726 47.55 -54.58 2.63
N GLU A 727 47.34 -53.27 2.79
CA GLU A 727 46.37 -52.73 3.76
C GLU A 727 44.93 -53.13 3.44
N ALA A 728 44.60 -53.30 2.14
CA ALA A 728 43.29 -53.77 1.70
C ALA A 728 43.07 -55.27 1.96
N ARG A 729 44.14 -56.04 2.20
CA ARG A 729 44.08 -57.47 2.54
C ARG A 729 44.02 -57.68 4.06
N ALA A 730 44.68 -56.84 4.84
CA ALA A 730 44.52 -56.80 6.31
C ALA A 730 43.10 -56.33 6.71
N LYS A 731 42.55 -55.33 6.03
CA LYS A 731 41.18 -54.83 6.28
C LYS A 731 40.04 -55.78 5.86
N ARG A 732 40.32 -56.87 5.13
CA ARG A 732 39.32 -57.91 4.79
C ARG A 732 39.23 -59.04 5.83
N ASN A 733 40.21 -59.20 6.71
CA ASN A 733 40.16 -60.20 7.78
C ASN A 733 39.62 -59.67 9.12
N ASP A 734 39.52 -58.34 9.29
CA ASP A 734 39.00 -57.71 10.53
C ASP A 734 37.56 -57.17 10.40
N SER A 735 36.81 -57.52 9.35
CA SER A 735 35.42 -57.08 9.14
C SER A 735 34.38 -57.83 10.01
N MET A 736 34.78 -58.27 11.22
CA MET A 736 33.86 -58.83 12.22
C MET A 736 34.27 -58.47 13.66
N ALA A 737 34.52 -57.19 13.95
CA ALA A 737 34.46 -56.67 15.33
C ALA A 737 34.18 -55.16 15.37
N SER A 738 32.98 -54.81 15.85
CA SER A 738 32.64 -53.60 16.63
C SER A 738 33.13 -52.22 16.18
N GLN A 739 32.18 -51.43 15.64
CA GLN A 739 32.22 -49.97 15.57
C GLN A 739 32.19 -49.36 16.98
N ALA A 740 33.28 -48.68 17.35
CA ALA A 740 33.33 -47.62 18.35
C ALA A 740 34.03 -46.39 17.73
N TYR A 741 33.77 -45.23 18.32
CA TYR A 741 33.64 -43.93 17.69
C TYR A 741 34.91 -43.06 17.89
N VAL A 742 35.04 -41.98 17.09
CA VAL A 742 35.66 -40.68 17.42
C VAL A 742 37.13 -40.38 17.00
N ARG A 743 37.21 -39.29 16.20
CA ARG A 743 38.22 -38.21 16.02
C ARG A 743 39.63 -38.52 15.50
N SER A 744 39.80 -38.14 14.23
CA SER A 744 41.06 -37.68 13.63
C SER A 744 41.50 -36.32 14.21
N SER A 745 42.72 -36.29 14.73
CA SER A 745 43.49 -35.09 15.08
C SER A 745 44.30 -34.60 13.88
N ASN A 746 44.03 -33.38 13.42
CA ASN A 746 44.85 -32.67 12.44
C ASN A 746 46.20 -32.28 13.05
N VAL A 747 47.24 -33.05 12.76
CA VAL A 747 48.63 -32.68 13.05
C VAL A 747 49.15 -31.81 11.91
N ARG A 748 49.62 -30.61 12.29
CA ARG A 748 50.27 -29.62 11.43
C ARG A 748 51.57 -30.18 10.85
N THR A 749 51.70 -30.09 9.53
CA THR A 749 52.92 -30.35 8.77
C THR A 749 54.01 -29.35 9.18
N LEU A 750 55.03 -29.80 9.90
CA LEU A 750 56.25 -29.05 10.14
C LEU A 750 57.28 -29.46 9.06
N GLU A 751 57.60 -28.55 8.15
CA GLU A 751 58.67 -28.74 7.16
C GLU A 751 60.03 -28.77 7.87
N VAL A 752 60.59 -29.96 8.06
CA VAL A 752 62.00 -30.14 8.44
C VAL A 752 62.83 -30.28 7.17
N LYS A 753 63.51 -29.20 6.78
CA LYS A 753 64.56 -29.24 5.75
C LYS A 753 65.81 -29.90 6.33
N SER A 754 66.03 -31.18 6.05
CA SER A 754 67.34 -31.82 6.25
C SER A 754 67.89 -32.37 4.93
N LYS A 755 68.96 -31.71 4.44
CA LYS A 755 69.84 -32.22 3.40
C LYS A 755 70.71 -33.35 3.96
N THR A 756 70.38 -34.59 3.64
CA THR A 756 71.37 -35.66 3.45
C THR A 756 70.83 -36.64 2.41
N LYS A 757 71.54 -36.74 1.28
CA LYS A 757 71.34 -37.78 0.26
C LYS A 757 71.76 -39.13 0.86
N GLY A 758 70.89 -39.75 1.67
CA GLY A 758 70.91 -41.18 1.94
C GLY A 758 70.01 -41.84 0.92
N GLY A 759 70.57 -42.63 0.01
CA GLY A 759 69.80 -43.26 -1.08
C GLY A 759 68.63 -44.06 -0.51
N ALA A 760 67.48 -43.96 -1.16
CA ALA A 760 66.27 -44.73 -0.87
C ALA A 760 66.53 -46.23 -1.10
N ARG A 761 67.37 -46.83 -0.26
CA ARG A 761 67.90 -48.17 -0.34
C ARG A 761 67.87 -48.81 1.04
N CYS A 762 67.60 -50.11 1.07
CA CYS A 762 67.65 -50.89 2.28
C CYS A 762 69.06 -50.89 2.86
N CYS A 763 69.22 -50.55 4.14
CA CYS A 763 70.50 -50.52 4.83
C CYS A 763 71.17 -51.91 4.99
N MET A 764 70.44 -53.00 4.69
CA MET A 764 70.96 -54.37 4.74
C MET A 764 71.34 -54.92 3.35
N CYS A 765 70.45 -54.82 2.35
CA CYS A 765 70.71 -55.37 1.01
C CYS A 765 71.18 -54.32 0.00
N PHE A 766 71.16 -53.04 0.36
CA PHE A 766 71.53 -51.90 -0.50
C PHE A 766 70.68 -51.73 -1.78
N ASP A 767 69.62 -52.53 -1.94
CA ASP A 767 68.67 -52.39 -3.04
C ASP A 767 67.72 -51.21 -2.82
N PRO A 768 67.31 -50.51 -3.89
CA PRO A 768 66.40 -49.38 -3.78
C PRO A 768 64.98 -49.80 -3.36
N PHE A 769 64.34 -48.99 -2.53
CA PHE A 769 62.93 -49.17 -2.17
C PHE A 769 62.07 -48.87 -3.40
N SER A 770 61.54 -49.91 -4.05
CA SER A 770 60.57 -49.76 -5.14
C SER A 770 59.20 -49.40 -4.57
N ILE A 771 58.53 -48.40 -5.16
CA ILE A 771 57.24 -47.84 -4.70
C ILE A 771 56.07 -48.84 -4.86
N GLN A 772 56.30 -49.98 -5.51
CA GLN A 772 55.30 -51.03 -5.71
C GLN A 772 55.70 -52.31 -4.95
N ASN A 773 54.85 -52.72 -4.00
CA ASN A 773 54.84 -54.01 -3.31
C ASN A 773 56.03 -54.39 -2.40
N VAL A 774 56.59 -53.44 -1.63
CA VAL A 774 57.57 -53.80 -0.57
C VAL A 774 57.27 -53.08 0.74
N SER A 775 57.21 -53.83 1.85
CA SER A 775 57.07 -53.30 3.21
C SER A 775 58.43 -52.81 3.75
N VAL A 776 58.46 -51.59 4.26
CA VAL A 776 59.68 -50.89 4.71
C VAL A 776 59.53 -50.45 6.16
N ILE A 777 60.60 -50.58 6.95
CA ILE A 777 60.66 -50.06 8.33
C ILE A 777 61.72 -48.96 8.38
N VAL A 778 61.32 -47.77 8.84
CA VAL A 778 62.18 -46.59 8.95
C VAL A 778 62.30 -46.17 10.41
N PHE A 779 63.52 -45.97 10.88
CA PHE A 779 63.79 -45.49 12.25
C PHE A 779 64.06 -43.99 12.27
N PHE A 780 63.90 -43.36 13.43
CA PHE A 780 64.13 -41.92 13.61
C PHE A 780 65.55 -41.46 13.23
N CYS A 781 66.53 -42.36 13.27
CA CYS A 781 67.88 -42.15 12.76
C CYS A 781 67.99 -42.13 11.21
N CYS A 782 66.87 -42.12 10.50
CA CYS A 782 66.75 -42.13 9.04
C CYS A 782 67.29 -43.39 8.35
N HIS A 783 67.56 -44.46 9.10
CA HIS A 783 67.88 -45.77 8.51
C HIS A 783 66.60 -46.51 8.16
N ALA A 784 66.59 -47.11 6.98
CA ALA A 784 65.44 -47.81 6.44
C ALA A 784 65.83 -49.23 6.01
N TYR A 785 64.94 -50.20 6.24
CA TYR A 785 65.16 -51.60 5.91
C TYR A 785 63.92 -52.18 5.22
N HIS A 786 64.10 -53.11 4.28
CA HIS A 786 62.99 -53.99 3.90
C HIS A 786 62.58 -54.80 5.13
N MET A 787 61.27 -54.96 5.37
CA MET A 787 60.77 -55.72 6.52
C MET A 787 61.38 -57.13 6.56
N THR A 788 61.47 -57.80 5.41
CA THR A 788 62.11 -59.12 5.28
C THR A 788 63.59 -59.09 5.65
N CYS A 789 64.35 -58.11 5.17
CA CYS A 789 65.77 -57.97 5.52
C CYS A 789 66.00 -57.69 7.02
N LEU A 790 65.10 -56.96 7.67
CA LEU A 790 65.20 -56.69 9.11
C LEU A 790 64.79 -57.91 9.95
N MET A 791 63.73 -58.62 9.54
CA MET A 791 63.24 -59.83 10.19
C MET A 791 64.23 -61.01 10.03
N ASP A 792 64.79 -61.24 8.84
CA ASP A 792 65.76 -62.34 8.61
C ASP A 792 67.06 -62.16 9.40
N SER A 793 67.41 -60.92 9.74
CA SER A 793 68.57 -60.64 10.62
C SER A 793 68.29 -60.97 12.08
N SER A 794 67.04 -60.81 12.54
CA SER A 794 66.66 -61.11 13.93
C SER A 794 66.63 -62.62 14.21
N TYR A 795 66.42 -63.45 13.18
CA TYR A 795 66.53 -64.92 13.27
C TYR A 795 67.96 -65.47 13.17
N ASN A 796 68.91 -64.74 12.59
CA ASN A 796 70.31 -65.19 12.46
C ASN A 796 71.22 -64.78 13.64
N VAL A 797 70.79 -63.85 14.49
CA VAL A 797 71.57 -63.39 15.67
C VAL A 797 71.39 -64.31 16.89
N SER A 798 70.36 -65.17 16.93
CA SER A 798 70.09 -66.10 18.03
C SER A 798 70.95 -67.39 18.04
N GLY A 799 71.90 -67.54 17.10
CA GLY A 799 72.69 -68.75 16.87
C GLY A 799 74.12 -68.81 17.42
N ARG A 800 74.61 -67.83 18.20
CA ARG A 800 75.96 -67.89 18.81
C ARG A 800 75.95 -67.57 20.31
N LYS A 801 75.72 -68.60 21.13
CA LYS A 801 76.08 -68.64 22.56
C LYS A 801 77.45 -69.30 22.73
N GLY A 802 78.36 -68.71 23.51
CA GLY A 802 79.39 -69.48 24.23
C GLY A 802 80.73 -68.82 24.52
N SER A 803 80.97 -68.57 25.83
CA SER A 803 82.24 -68.37 26.58
C SER A 803 82.97 -67.01 26.46
N GLY A 804 83.33 -66.29 27.53
CA GLY A 804 83.10 -66.45 28.97
C GLY A 804 83.86 -65.39 29.81
N ALA A 805 83.49 -65.29 31.11
CA ALA A 805 84.26 -64.80 32.28
C ALA A 805 84.41 -63.26 32.46
N THR A 806 84.24 -62.61 33.65
CA THR A 806 84.04 -63.06 35.04
C THR A 806 83.81 -61.89 36.04
N TYR A 807 82.93 -62.10 37.06
CA TYR A 807 82.91 -61.60 38.48
C TYR A 807 82.71 -60.09 38.84
N PRO A 808 82.36 -59.72 40.10
CA PRO A 808 81.12 -60.05 40.84
C PRO A 808 80.47 -58.82 41.56
N GLU A 809 79.21 -59.00 41.99
CA GLU A 809 78.36 -58.18 42.90
C GLU A 809 78.97 -57.96 44.32
N PRO A 810 78.43 -57.09 45.23
CA PRO A 810 77.00 -57.00 45.60
C PRO A 810 76.41 -55.64 46.04
N VAL A 811 75.07 -55.66 46.19
CA VAL A 811 74.12 -54.63 46.66
C VAL A 811 73.79 -54.83 48.15
N VAL A 812 73.52 -53.76 48.91
CA VAL A 812 72.55 -53.63 50.04
C VAL A 812 72.24 -52.11 50.19
N GLU A 813 71.09 -51.55 49.82
CA GLU A 813 69.71 -51.62 50.39
C GLU A 813 69.51 -50.76 51.65
N TYR A 814 68.58 -49.79 51.57
CA TYR A 814 67.78 -49.28 52.70
C TYR A 814 66.43 -48.75 52.17
N GLU A 815 65.35 -49.40 52.60
CA GLU A 815 63.94 -49.01 52.46
C GLU A 815 63.55 -47.93 53.48
N TYR A 816 62.49 -47.15 53.22
CA TYR A 816 61.23 -47.19 54.00
C TYR A 816 60.14 -46.28 53.36
N GLU A 817 59.06 -46.95 52.97
CA GLU A 817 57.62 -46.60 53.11
C GLU A 817 57.09 -45.24 52.63
N THR A 818 56.47 -45.28 51.44
CA THR A 818 55.39 -44.38 50.99
C THR A 818 54.02 -44.88 51.48
N GLY A 819 53.23 -43.98 52.08
CA GLY A 819 51.80 -44.15 52.24
C GLY A 819 51.05 -43.73 50.97
N ASP A 820 50.10 -44.57 50.56
CA ASP A 820 49.27 -44.48 49.37
C ASP A 820 48.32 -43.28 49.32
N VAL A 821 47.94 -42.94 48.07
CA VAL A 821 46.61 -42.62 47.49
C VAL A 821 46.92 -41.69 46.30
N ASP A 822 46.54 -41.89 45.05
CA ASP A 822 45.80 -42.91 44.30
C ASP A 822 45.83 -42.37 42.86
N ASP A 823 46.48 -43.05 41.92
CA ASP A 823 46.30 -42.83 40.48
C ASP A 823 46.20 -44.22 39.87
N GLY A 824 44.96 -44.73 39.87
CA GLY A 824 44.59 -45.90 39.12
C GLY A 824 44.73 -45.62 37.63
N ASP A 825 45.53 -46.44 36.97
CA ASP A 825 45.12 -47.08 35.73
C ASP A 825 45.82 -48.44 35.68
N ASP A 826 45.06 -49.45 36.13
CA ASP A 826 45.40 -50.85 36.01
C ASP A 826 45.53 -51.24 34.53
N ASP A 827 46.72 -51.73 34.23
CA ASP A 827 46.98 -53.04 33.64
C ASP A 827 45.93 -53.60 32.67
N ASP A 828 46.33 -53.72 31.40
CA ASP A 828 45.97 -54.92 30.65
C ASP A 828 47.22 -55.44 29.93
N GLY A 829 48.07 -56.11 30.71
CA GLY A 829 49.04 -57.04 30.17
C GLY A 829 48.32 -58.23 29.54
N SER A 830 48.47 -58.42 28.23
CA SER A 830 48.85 -59.73 27.67
C SER A 830 49.10 -59.68 26.16
N GLN A 831 50.08 -60.49 25.73
CA GLN A 831 50.37 -60.90 24.35
C GLN A 831 51.02 -59.79 23.49
N SER A 832 52.30 -59.82 23.19
CA SER A 832 53.10 -60.96 22.72
C SER A 832 54.57 -60.56 22.80
N ASP A 833 55.42 -61.55 23.05
CA ASP A 833 56.88 -61.45 22.97
C ASP A 833 57.32 -61.27 21.49
N ALA A 834 56.83 -60.21 20.85
CA ALA A 834 57.08 -59.86 19.47
C ALA A 834 58.33 -58.96 19.44
N HIS A 835 59.48 -59.59 19.18
CA HIS A 835 60.77 -58.98 18.85
C HIS A 835 60.70 -57.46 18.58
N ARG A 836 61.00 -56.63 19.60
CA ARG A 836 61.09 -55.17 19.44
C ARG A 836 62.19 -54.86 18.43
N MET A 837 61.78 -54.50 17.22
CA MET A 837 62.69 -54.18 16.11
C MET A 837 63.50 -52.93 16.45
N ARG A 838 64.82 -53.01 16.33
CA ARG A 838 65.76 -51.90 16.56
C ARG A 838 66.54 -51.63 15.28
N CYS A 839 66.97 -50.39 15.07
CA CYS A 839 67.86 -50.06 13.96
C CYS A 839 69.24 -50.70 14.19
N ILE A 840 69.55 -51.74 13.42
CA ILE A 840 70.81 -52.50 13.54
C ILE A 840 72.02 -51.56 13.55
N LEU A 841 72.14 -50.67 12.55
CA LEU A 841 73.27 -49.75 12.39
C LEU A 841 73.48 -48.80 13.59
N CYS A 842 72.41 -48.42 14.29
CA CYS A 842 72.51 -47.52 15.44
C CYS A 842 72.71 -48.29 16.76
N THR A 843 72.28 -49.55 16.83
CA THR A 843 72.51 -50.43 17.98
C THR A 843 73.88 -51.12 17.97
N THR A 844 74.48 -51.38 16.80
CA THR A 844 75.86 -51.92 16.70
C THR A 844 76.93 -50.85 16.83
N ALA A 845 76.60 -49.57 16.63
CA ALA A 845 77.49 -48.44 16.92
C ALA A 845 77.51 -48.04 18.41
N ALA A 846 76.64 -48.63 19.23
CA ALA A 846 76.53 -48.40 20.67
C ALA A 846 76.87 -49.66 21.51
N GLY A 847 77.63 -50.60 20.92
CA GLY A 847 78.21 -51.78 21.59
C GLY A 847 79.70 -51.63 21.80
#